data_AF-A0A0C1EC26-F1
#
_entry.id   AF-A0A0C1EC26-F1
#
_cell.length_a   1.000
_cell.length_b   1.000
_cell.length_c   1.000
_cell.angle_alpha   90.00
_cell.angle_beta   90.00
_cell.angle_gamma   90.00
#
_symmetry.space_group_name_H-M   'P 1'
#
loop_
_entity.id
_entity.type
_entity.pdbx_description
1 polymer ?
#
loop_
_entity_poly.entity_id
_entity_poly.type
_entity_poly.pdbx_seq_one_letter_code
_entity_poly.pdbx_strand_id
1 'polypeptide(L)'
;MSTYERRENGGLSIIEAVETLSHIADLEVDREIGITQKHDFSFQNQPITLKTVHWLHPENADQTISMVKDIFKVVLNYLHNFYQTDYRYVTDEKAVEEIKSLMVLVGEAAKKLDKFTHLFNRKIKESVTETKEYKDLEEFYLTHIARKIDNGLLGKWILGLAKRHILKEEKPSSERRLGQKTKHIFVDLESVKKDTEYELFFLRKEDGSRFFSPRLIRNVKLLCDFGDYFGEKVSNDLLADMRFHFDLFVHSAARNILRSFGSRLDLFYRESAEQRDNELISTLRKAFMALILCGQSAHLLRNSPTKSCVGYFKDFQMYLSHALHSREFQKLIAYPPGEFDKMGGLLLETAQFLCRSFFSSVKAIHGFMPSLKNLIIEARELANQRGKGTNNHGHTEIYNQLTKDYNALSKVFKTHTHGPLVQVLENLEEDGYHSFDPLHQGNIPTLLYTVYFDNMRCVNTRIPTPTYQEVINKASVVDEFKAFLRSYTYLDNENNQQKGHLLFNLQDKTSWKEHARSNAIEELQRHPDFSAVLTVVTLPKDTEFYHQIAPYHHDNHASAFIQHFKEHLQSSGVGFYFPSSIKNALFPEFTNNLLDAIHRLFFSNKNVLSRESRLDFIEIFELFLQIKIIEIVKPQTFSFTCKDGIDVGAAESAKLFAFMKLLSQPKLSEEDMNELDLFIHAPAILIRERQMLFDRFNRLSSTIRAIESLRDELGYENFVQMIRQVFGPLYQSSILESLILLPSNFEEI
;
A
#
# COMPACT_ATOMS: atom_id res chain seq x y z
N MET A 1 -40.08 15.79 -17.46
CA MET A 1 -38.76 15.82 -18.12
C MET A 1 -37.80 15.03 -17.25
N SER A 2 -37.21 13.97 -17.81
CA SER A 2 -36.35 13.04 -17.06
C SER A 2 -34.97 13.64 -16.86
N THR A 3 -34.32 13.28 -15.75
CA THR A 3 -32.96 13.67 -15.36
C THR A 3 -31.88 13.31 -16.39
N TYR A 4 -32.21 12.54 -17.43
CA TYR A 4 -31.31 12.14 -18.50
C TYR A 4 -30.90 13.28 -19.45
N GLU A 5 -31.71 14.34 -19.61
CA GLU A 5 -31.42 15.44 -20.55
C GLU A 5 -30.51 16.55 -19.98
N ARG A 6 -30.07 16.47 -18.72
CA ARG A 6 -29.17 17.48 -18.11
C ARG A 6 -27.67 17.22 -18.30
N ARG A 7 -27.27 16.07 -18.84
CA ARG A 7 -25.84 15.69 -18.97
C ARG A 7 -25.12 16.21 -20.22
N GLU A 8 -25.75 17.05 -21.05
CA GLU A 8 -25.05 17.71 -22.18
C GLU A 8 -24.31 19.01 -21.80
N ASN A 9 -24.44 19.50 -20.56
CA ASN A 9 -23.59 20.58 -20.05
C ASN A 9 -22.63 19.99 -19.01
N GLY A 10 -21.31 20.05 -19.27
CA GLY A 10 -20.25 19.60 -18.36
C GLY A 10 -20.16 20.42 -17.06
N GLY A 11 -21.19 20.33 -16.21
CA GLY A 11 -21.26 21.00 -14.92
C GLY A 11 -20.40 20.29 -13.87
N LEU A 12 -19.68 21.08 -13.07
CA LEU A 12 -18.92 20.64 -11.91
C LEU A 12 -19.83 19.95 -10.88
N SER A 13 -19.40 18.81 -10.34
CA SER A 13 -20.05 18.15 -9.19
C SER A 13 -19.68 18.83 -7.87
N ILE A 14 -20.49 18.62 -6.81
CA ILE A 14 -20.20 19.17 -5.48
C ILE A 14 -18.87 18.64 -4.91
N ILE A 15 -18.51 17.39 -5.18
CA ILE A 15 -17.22 16.81 -4.78
C ILE A 15 -16.08 17.56 -5.46
N GLU A 16 -16.16 17.80 -6.77
CA GLU A 16 -15.14 18.57 -7.50
C GLU A 16 -15.07 20.03 -7.05
N ALA A 17 -16.21 20.63 -6.69
CA ALA A 17 -16.27 21.95 -6.09
C ALA A 17 -15.54 21.99 -4.73
N VAL A 18 -15.77 21.00 -3.85
CA VAL A 18 -15.08 20.88 -2.55
C VAL A 18 -13.58 20.65 -2.73
N GLU A 19 -13.17 19.75 -3.63
CA GLU A 19 -11.75 19.52 -3.95
C GLU A 19 -11.07 20.81 -4.41
N THR A 20 -11.72 21.55 -5.31
CA THR A 20 -11.18 22.80 -5.84
C THR A 20 -11.08 23.89 -4.76
N LEU A 21 -12.11 24.03 -3.92
CA LEU A 21 -12.08 24.96 -2.79
C LEU A 21 -11.02 24.59 -1.75
N SER A 22 -10.83 23.30 -1.48
CA SER A 22 -9.76 22.78 -0.62
C SER A 22 -8.39 23.19 -1.14
N HIS A 23 -8.11 22.97 -2.43
CA HIS A 23 -6.85 23.38 -3.05
C HIS A 23 -6.63 24.89 -2.93
N ILE A 24 -7.66 25.70 -3.19
CA ILE A 24 -7.60 27.16 -3.06
C ILE A 24 -7.32 27.58 -1.61
N ALA A 25 -8.02 26.98 -0.65
CA ALA A 25 -7.87 27.27 0.78
C ALA A 25 -6.49 26.91 1.33
N ASP A 26 -5.77 25.95 0.72
CA ASP A 26 -4.43 25.53 1.14
C ASP A 26 -3.27 26.27 0.46
N LEU A 27 -3.52 27.09 -0.59
CA LEU A 27 -2.48 27.86 -1.32
C LEU A 27 -1.51 28.69 -0.43
N GLU A 28 -0.21 28.41 -0.38
CA GLU A 28 0.71 29.34 0.29
C GLU A 28 0.91 30.61 -0.55
N VAL A 29 0.72 31.81 0.03
CA VAL A 29 0.73 33.11 -0.69
C VAL A 29 2.11 33.42 -1.33
N ASP A 30 3.15 32.70 -0.94
CA ASP A 30 4.54 32.95 -1.33
C ASP A 30 5.05 32.06 -2.49
N ARG A 31 4.21 31.29 -3.19
CA ARG A 31 4.62 30.44 -4.35
C ARG A 31 3.65 30.53 -5.53
N GLU A 32 4.16 30.30 -6.74
CA GLU A 32 3.39 30.27 -8.00
C GLU A 32 2.21 29.27 -7.92
N ILE A 33 1.10 29.61 -8.59
CA ILE A 33 -0.27 29.19 -8.27
C ILE A 33 -0.85 28.26 -9.32
N GLY A 34 -1.62 27.22 -9.01
CA GLY A 34 -2.26 26.32 -10.00
C GLY A 34 -3.72 25.90 -9.70
N ILE A 35 -4.58 25.86 -10.72
CA ILE A 35 -6.01 25.45 -10.67
C ILE A 35 -6.25 24.29 -11.66
N THR A 36 -6.65 23.13 -11.18
CA THR A 36 -6.94 21.95 -12.02
C THR A 36 -8.20 22.11 -12.89
N GLN A 37 -8.06 22.11 -14.21
CA GLN A 37 -9.15 21.86 -15.17
C GLN A 37 -9.01 20.47 -15.80
N LYS A 38 -10.15 19.80 -16.05
CA LYS A 38 -10.20 18.56 -16.85
C LYS A 38 -10.34 18.92 -18.32
N HIS A 39 -9.47 18.36 -19.16
CA HIS A 39 -9.62 18.36 -20.62
C HIS A 39 -9.84 16.93 -21.10
N ASP A 40 -10.82 16.75 -21.97
CA ASP A 40 -11.02 15.50 -22.68
C ASP A 40 -10.27 15.56 -24.02
N PHE A 41 -9.23 14.74 -24.15
CA PHE A 41 -8.50 14.57 -25.40
C PHE A 41 -8.79 13.19 -25.99
N SER A 42 -8.73 13.08 -27.31
CA SER A 42 -8.63 11.79 -27.98
C SER A 42 -7.21 11.63 -28.52
N PHE A 43 -6.50 10.61 -28.05
CA PHE A 43 -5.21 10.20 -28.61
C PHE A 43 -5.39 8.79 -29.16
N GLN A 44 -5.13 8.60 -30.46
CA GLN A 44 -5.27 7.31 -31.14
C GLN A 44 -6.63 6.61 -30.87
N ASN A 45 -7.74 7.35 -30.96
CA ASN A 45 -9.11 6.88 -30.72
C ASN A 45 -9.41 6.37 -29.29
N GLN A 46 -8.52 6.61 -28.31
CA GLN A 46 -8.83 6.42 -26.89
C GLN A 46 -9.06 7.78 -26.21
N PRO A 47 -10.17 7.94 -25.45
CA PRO A 47 -10.39 9.14 -24.65
C PRO A 47 -9.41 9.16 -23.47
N ILE A 48 -8.57 10.19 -23.40
CA ILE A 48 -7.66 10.47 -22.30
C ILE A 48 -8.15 11.72 -21.61
N THR A 49 -8.55 11.61 -20.35
CA THR A 49 -8.90 12.76 -19.51
C THR A 49 -7.63 13.29 -18.85
N LEU A 50 -7.12 14.43 -19.32
CA LEU A 50 -5.95 15.10 -18.75
C LEU A 50 -6.42 16.20 -17.78
N LYS A 51 -5.99 16.13 -16.52
CA LYS A 51 -6.12 17.25 -15.58
C LYS A 51 -4.95 18.21 -15.82
N THR A 52 -5.17 19.41 -16.36
CA THR A 52 -4.14 20.45 -16.44
C THR A 52 -4.27 21.43 -15.30
N VAL A 53 -3.17 21.77 -14.66
CA VAL A 53 -3.09 22.81 -13.65
C VAL A 53 -2.89 24.16 -14.36
N HIS A 54 -3.92 25.01 -14.39
CA HIS A 54 -3.86 26.36 -14.91
C HIS A 54 -3.31 27.30 -13.86
N TRP A 55 -2.17 27.91 -14.17
CA TRP A 55 -1.57 28.82 -13.23
C TRP A 55 -2.35 30.13 -13.18
N LEU A 56 -2.52 30.74 -11.98
CA LEU A 56 -3.10 32.09 -11.84
C LEU A 56 -2.11 33.11 -12.43
N HIS A 57 -2.03 33.13 -13.75
CA HIS A 57 -1.41 34.19 -14.51
C HIS A 57 -2.40 35.35 -14.66
N PRO A 58 -1.93 36.61 -14.67
CA PRO A 58 -2.78 37.77 -14.94
C PRO A 58 -3.59 37.67 -16.24
N GLU A 59 -3.15 36.82 -17.17
CA GLU A 59 -3.79 36.58 -18.47
C GLU A 59 -5.00 35.63 -18.39
N ASN A 60 -5.07 34.76 -17.37
CA ASN A 60 -6.14 33.76 -17.18
C ASN A 60 -7.03 34.07 -15.97
N ALA A 61 -6.92 35.28 -15.41
CA ALA A 61 -7.65 35.68 -14.22
C ALA A 61 -9.18 35.64 -14.39
N ASP A 62 -9.69 36.12 -15.52
CA ASP A 62 -11.14 36.15 -15.78
C ASP A 62 -11.72 34.72 -15.89
N GLN A 63 -10.98 33.80 -16.51
CA GLN A 63 -11.38 32.39 -16.61
C GLN A 63 -11.39 31.71 -15.23
N THR A 64 -10.39 32.00 -14.40
CA THR A 64 -10.31 31.52 -13.03
C THR A 64 -11.49 32.01 -12.19
N ILE A 65 -11.79 33.31 -12.25
CA ILE A 65 -12.91 33.91 -11.52
C ILE A 65 -14.24 33.33 -12.00
N SER A 66 -14.41 33.12 -13.31
CA SER A 66 -15.60 32.44 -13.86
C SER A 66 -15.76 31.03 -13.28
N MET A 67 -14.67 30.25 -13.21
CA MET A 67 -14.69 28.90 -12.65
C MET A 67 -15.06 28.92 -11.15
N VAL A 68 -14.53 29.87 -10.37
CA VAL A 68 -14.87 30.04 -8.96
C VAL A 68 -16.34 30.45 -8.77
N LYS A 69 -16.88 31.34 -9.61
CA LYS A 69 -18.31 31.69 -9.62
C LYS A 69 -19.18 30.47 -9.87
N ASP A 70 -18.79 29.61 -10.81
CA ASP A 70 -19.53 28.38 -11.10
C ASP A 70 -19.44 27.38 -9.94
N ILE A 71 -18.30 27.30 -9.24
CA ILE A 71 -18.16 26.52 -7.99
C ILE A 71 -19.13 27.04 -6.92
N PHE A 72 -19.24 28.35 -6.70
CA PHE A 72 -20.19 28.91 -5.73
C PHE A 72 -21.65 28.62 -6.11
N LYS A 73 -22.00 28.68 -7.39
CA LYS A 73 -23.34 28.27 -7.86
C LYS A 73 -23.61 26.79 -7.59
N VAL A 74 -22.63 25.92 -7.79
CA VAL A 74 -22.75 24.48 -7.48
C VAL A 74 -23.02 24.28 -5.99
N VAL A 75 -22.27 24.96 -5.12
CA VAL A 75 -22.48 24.91 -3.67
C VAL A 75 -23.85 25.49 -3.27
N LEU A 76 -24.27 26.62 -3.86
CA LEU A 76 -25.58 27.21 -3.58
C LEU A 76 -26.73 26.30 -4.00
N ASN A 77 -26.65 25.72 -5.20
CA ASN A 77 -27.62 24.74 -5.67
C ASN A 77 -27.68 23.50 -4.76
N TYR A 78 -26.52 23.09 -4.22
CA TYR A 78 -26.46 22.04 -3.22
C TYR A 78 -27.22 22.42 -1.95
N LEU A 79 -26.94 23.58 -1.36
CA LEU A 79 -27.63 24.04 -0.15
C LEU A 79 -29.14 24.21 -0.38
N HIS A 80 -29.55 24.68 -1.57
CA HIS A 80 -30.96 24.74 -1.96
C HIS A 80 -31.61 23.36 -1.99
N ASN A 81 -30.97 22.38 -2.63
CA ASN A 81 -31.50 21.02 -2.69
C ASN A 81 -31.63 20.43 -1.29
N PHE A 82 -30.56 20.46 -0.50
CA PHE A 82 -30.56 20.02 0.91
C PHE A 82 -31.67 20.70 1.73
N TYR A 83 -31.85 22.02 1.55
CA TYR A 83 -32.90 22.78 2.23
C TYR A 83 -34.32 22.33 1.83
N GLN A 84 -34.51 21.91 0.59
CA GLN A 84 -35.81 21.49 0.08
C GLN A 84 -36.14 20.04 0.43
N THR A 85 -35.16 19.14 0.33
CA THR A 85 -35.35 17.69 0.49
C THR A 85 -35.26 17.24 1.95
N ASP A 86 -34.23 17.69 2.66
CA ASP A 86 -33.83 17.07 3.93
C ASP A 86 -33.97 18.01 5.12
N TYR A 87 -33.96 19.33 4.87
CA TYR A 87 -33.98 20.31 5.95
C TYR A 87 -35.31 20.38 6.74
N ARG A 88 -36.42 19.93 6.13
CA ARG A 88 -37.73 19.86 6.81
C ARG A 88 -37.79 18.80 7.92
N TYR A 89 -36.84 17.86 7.94
CA TYR A 89 -36.78 16.73 8.89
C TYR A 89 -35.52 16.75 9.77
N VAL A 90 -34.82 17.88 9.88
CA VAL A 90 -33.51 17.98 10.57
C VAL A 90 -33.62 17.67 12.05
N THR A 91 -33.46 16.39 12.36
CA THR A 91 -32.95 15.85 13.61
C THR A 91 -31.50 15.36 13.46
N ASP A 92 -30.95 15.36 12.24
CA ASP A 92 -29.60 14.90 11.97
C ASP A 92 -28.59 16.03 12.17
N GLU A 93 -28.05 16.13 13.39
CA GLU A 93 -27.00 17.07 13.76
C GLU A 93 -25.73 16.92 12.89
N LYS A 94 -25.49 15.74 12.30
CA LYS A 94 -24.30 15.44 11.51
C LYS A 94 -24.29 16.23 10.19
N ALA A 95 -25.37 16.12 9.40
CA ALA A 95 -25.50 16.80 8.10
C ALA A 95 -25.38 18.33 8.21
N VAL A 96 -25.81 18.88 9.34
CA VAL A 96 -25.76 20.32 9.60
C VAL A 96 -24.32 20.80 9.90
N GLU A 97 -23.53 20.00 10.61
CA GLU A 97 -22.10 20.28 10.85
C GLU A 97 -21.24 20.13 9.57
N GLU A 98 -21.63 19.23 8.66
CA GLU A 98 -21.02 19.09 7.35
C GLU A 98 -21.19 20.38 6.53
N ILE A 99 -22.40 20.94 6.47
CA ILE A 99 -22.69 22.19 5.76
C ILE A 99 -21.95 23.38 6.36
N LYS A 100 -21.86 23.47 7.69
CA LYS A 100 -21.02 24.49 8.35
C LYS A 100 -19.59 24.43 7.87
N SER A 101 -19.02 23.22 7.86
CA SER A 101 -17.64 22.98 7.47
C SER A 101 -17.39 23.35 6.01
N LEU A 102 -18.35 23.04 5.12
CA LEU A 102 -18.33 23.47 3.73
C LEU A 102 -18.33 24.99 3.60
N MET A 103 -19.20 25.68 4.34
CA MET A 103 -19.28 27.14 4.30
C MET A 103 -18.05 27.84 4.87
N VAL A 104 -17.41 27.25 5.90
CA VAL A 104 -16.10 27.71 6.37
C VAL A 104 -15.06 27.57 5.27
N LEU A 105 -15.03 26.44 4.56
CA LEU A 105 -14.11 26.22 3.44
C LEU A 105 -14.34 27.23 2.30
N VAL A 106 -15.59 27.47 1.92
CA VAL A 106 -15.99 28.50 0.93
C VAL A 106 -15.45 29.88 1.35
N GLY A 107 -15.67 30.28 2.61
CA GLY A 107 -15.21 31.56 3.13
C GLY A 107 -13.67 31.67 3.21
N GLU A 108 -12.98 30.59 3.58
CA GLU A 108 -11.51 30.53 3.57
C GLU A 108 -10.96 30.68 2.14
N ALA A 109 -11.50 29.93 1.18
CA ALA A 109 -11.11 29.99 -0.23
C ALA A 109 -11.38 31.37 -0.84
N ALA A 110 -12.55 31.96 -0.60
CA ALA A 110 -12.92 33.29 -1.09
C ALA A 110 -11.98 34.38 -0.56
N LYS A 111 -11.74 34.42 0.77
CA LYS A 111 -10.80 35.36 1.38
C LYS A 111 -9.38 35.22 0.84
N LYS A 112 -8.99 33.99 0.47
CA LYS A 112 -7.67 33.70 -0.06
C LYS A 112 -7.52 34.20 -1.49
N LEU A 113 -8.53 33.96 -2.33
CA LEU A 113 -8.60 34.53 -3.67
C LEU A 113 -8.60 36.05 -3.64
N ASP A 114 -9.31 36.70 -2.71
CA ASP A 114 -9.28 38.17 -2.58
C ASP A 114 -7.88 38.71 -2.27
N LYS A 115 -7.14 38.05 -1.38
CA LYS A 115 -5.75 38.40 -1.08
C LYS A 115 -4.86 38.28 -2.32
N PHE A 116 -5.04 37.24 -3.13
CA PHE A 116 -4.33 37.09 -4.40
C PHE A 116 -4.75 38.15 -5.42
N THR A 117 -6.04 38.41 -5.58
CA THR A 117 -6.58 39.45 -6.48
C THR A 117 -6.04 40.84 -6.14
N HIS A 118 -5.86 41.14 -4.85
CA HIS A 118 -5.23 42.39 -4.39
C HIS A 118 -3.72 42.47 -4.70
N LEU A 119 -2.99 41.35 -4.69
CA LEU A 119 -1.55 41.30 -5.02
C LEU A 119 -1.28 41.48 -6.52
N PHE A 120 -2.18 41.03 -7.41
CA PHE A 120 -2.05 41.13 -8.87
C PHE A 120 -2.64 42.42 -9.48
N ASN A 121 -2.71 43.48 -8.69
CA ASN A 121 -3.36 44.75 -9.01
C ASN A 121 -3.00 45.30 -10.42
N ARG A 122 -3.93 45.15 -11.38
CA ARG A 122 -4.29 46.14 -12.45
C ARG A 122 -5.36 45.71 -13.47
N LYS A 123 -5.93 44.50 -13.45
CA LYS A 123 -6.98 44.10 -14.42
C LYS A 123 -8.32 43.58 -13.85
N ILE A 124 -8.37 43.13 -12.59
CA ILE A 124 -9.60 42.56 -12.02
C ILE A 124 -10.36 43.65 -11.25
N LYS A 125 -11.60 43.94 -11.65
CA LYS A 125 -12.40 45.08 -11.16
C LYS A 125 -13.18 44.84 -9.86
N GLU A 126 -13.33 43.59 -9.42
CA GLU A 126 -14.26 43.23 -8.33
C GLU A 126 -13.68 42.11 -7.46
N SER A 127 -13.84 42.23 -6.14
CA SER A 127 -13.42 41.20 -5.17
C SER A 127 -14.25 39.92 -5.36
N VAL A 128 -13.69 38.73 -5.12
CA VAL A 128 -14.43 37.46 -5.25
C VAL A 128 -15.56 37.39 -4.22
N THR A 129 -15.32 37.91 -3.01
CA THR A 129 -16.36 38.08 -1.97
C THR A 129 -17.43 39.12 -2.33
N GLU A 130 -17.18 40.00 -3.30
CA GLU A 130 -18.16 40.98 -3.76
C GLU A 130 -19.05 40.46 -4.88
N THR A 131 -18.68 39.34 -5.50
CA THR A 131 -19.44 38.71 -6.58
C THR A 131 -20.85 38.33 -6.13
N LYS A 132 -21.79 38.43 -7.06
CA LYS A 132 -23.19 38.06 -6.82
C LYS A 132 -23.31 36.61 -6.36
N GLU A 133 -22.58 35.69 -7.01
CA GLU A 133 -22.64 34.26 -6.69
C GLU A 133 -22.21 33.95 -5.25
N TYR A 134 -21.16 34.61 -4.74
CA TYR A 134 -20.72 34.45 -3.36
C TYR A 134 -21.74 35.04 -2.38
N LYS A 135 -22.25 36.25 -2.66
CA LYS A 135 -23.25 36.91 -1.81
C LYS A 135 -24.56 36.13 -1.74
N ASP A 136 -25.05 35.63 -2.87
CA ASP A 136 -26.25 34.79 -2.93
C ASP A 136 -26.06 33.50 -2.10
N LEU A 137 -24.87 32.88 -2.17
CA LEU A 137 -24.50 31.71 -1.37
C LEU A 137 -24.43 32.02 0.13
N GLU A 138 -23.73 33.08 0.51
CA GLU A 138 -23.56 33.53 1.89
C GLU A 138 -24.91 33.94 2.51
N GLU A 139 -25.70 34.73 1.78
CA GLU A 139 -27.03 35.16 2.21
C GLU A 139 -27.94 33.95 2.42
N PHE A 140 -27.98 33.02 1.46
CA PHE A 140 -28.80 31.81 1.60
C PHE A 140 -28.43 31.02 2.86
N TYR A 141 -27.13 30.76 3.07
CA TYR A 141 -26.66 30.06 4.26
C TYR A 141 -27.02 30.80 5.56
N LEU A 142 -26.75 32.11 5.65
CA LEU A 142 -26.99 32.89 6.85
C LEU A 142 -28.49 32.99 7.19
N THR A 143 -29.33 33.15 6.18
CA THR A 143 -30.77 33.36 6.36
C THR A 143 -31.53 32.06 6.64
N HIS A 144 -31.16 30.96 5.98
CA HIS A 144 -31.93 29.72 5.99
C HIS A 144 -31.29 28.62 6.85
N ILE A 145 -29.97 28.61 7.03
CA ILE A 145 -29.23 27.51 7.66
C ILE A 145 -28.63 27.95 9.00
N ALA A 146 -27.75 28.96 9.01
CA ALA A 146 -26.96 29.36 10.18
C ALA A 146 -27.79 29.72 11.42
N ARG A 147 -28.96 30.37 11.24
CA ARG A 147 -29.86 30.78 12.34
C ARG A 147 -30.35 29.64 13.23
N LYS A 148 -30.28 28.38 12.78
CA LYS A 148 -30.69 27.21 13.56
C LYS A 148 -29.54 26.45 14.23
N ILE A 149 -28.27 26.80 13.96
CA ILE A 149 -27.12 25.96 14.29
C ILE A 149 -26.20 26.51 15.38
N ASP A 150 -26.74 27.35 16.25
CA ASP A 150 -26.01 27.89 17.39
C ASP A 150 -26.02 26.88 18.55
N ASN A 151 -25.29 25.76 18.38
CA ASN A 151 -24.85 24.86 19.45
C ASN A 151 -23.56 24.16 18.99
N GLY A 152 -22.42 24.61 19.49
CA GLY A 152 -21.08 24.28 18.99
C GLY A 152 -20.48 22.95 19.49
N LEU A 153 -20.36 21.98 18.59
CA LEU A 153 -19.64 20.71 18.81
C LEU A 153 -18.36 20.61 17.97
N LEU A 154 -18.33 21.08 16.72
CA LEU A 154 -17.14 21.03 15.86
C LEU A 154 -15.96 21.86 16.38
N GLY A 155 -16.27 23.01 16.99
CA GLY A 155 -15.27 23.82 17.70
C GLY A 155 -14.58 23.03 18.81
N LYS A 156 -15.29 22.14 19.52
CA LYS A 156 -14.73 21.32 20.60
C LYS A 156 -13.88 20.16 20.09
N TRP A 157 -14.20 19.56 18.95
CA TRP A 157 -13.38 18.50 18.34
C TRP A 157 -12.07 19.05 17.76
N ILE A 158 -12.15 20.15 16.99
CA ILE A 158 -10.97 20.85 16.46
C ILE A 158 -10.13 21.45 17.60
N LEU A 159 -10.75 22.03 18.64
CA LEU A 159 -10.05 22.46 19.85
C LEU A 159 -9.53 21.28 20.67
N GLY A 160 -10.09 20.07 20.58
CA GLY A 160 -9.57 18.87 21.25
C GLY A 160 -8.25 18.42 20.62
N LEU A 161 -8.21 18.37 19.29
CA LEU A 161 -7.00 18.10 18.50
C LEU A 161 -5.97 19.23 18.65
N ALA A 162 -6.41 20.50 18.72
CA ALA A 162 -5.54 21.66 18.88
C ALA A 162 -5.10 21.95 20.33
N LYS A 163 -5.89 21.64 21.37
CA LYS A 163 -5.52 21.85 22.79
C LYS A 163 -4.48 20.85 23.27
N ARG A 164 -4.45 19.62 22.72
CA ARG A 164 -3.29 18.72 22.90
C ARG A 164 -2.02 19.28 22.24
N HIS A 165 -2.17 20.19 21.27
CA HIS A 165 -1.10 20.83 20.52
C HIS A 165 -0.49 22.06 21.21
N ILE A 166 -1.21 22.75 22.09
CA ILE A 166 -0.76 24.00 22.72
C ILE A 166 -0.12 23.77 24.10
N LEU A 167 -0.42 22.67 24.79
CA LEU A 167 0.10 22.40 26.14
C LEU A 167 1.53 21.81 26.20
N LYS A 168 2.26 21.75 25.07
CA LYS A 168 3.66 21.28 25.03
C LYS A 168 4.63 22.20 24.29
N GLU A 169 4.22 23.39 23.88
CA GLU A 169 5.17 24.42 23.43
C GLU A 169 5.63 25.27 24.63
N GLU A 170 6.49 24.69 25.47
CA GLU A 170 7.43 25.54 26.20
C GLU A 170 8.38 26.12 25.15
N LYS A 171 8.23 27.43 24.87
CA LYS A 171 9.16 28.17 24.03
C LYS A 171 10.59 27.96 24.57
N PRO A 172 11.51 27.32 23.82
CA PRO A 172 12.91 27.43 24.17
C PRO A 172 13.32 28.87 23.87
N SER A 173 13.61 29.61 24.93
CA SER A 173 14.36 30.85 24.85
C SER A 173 15.76 30.56 24.31
N SER A 174 16.29 31.53 23.57
CA SER A 174 17.68 31.67 23.07
C SER A 174 18.04 31.04 21.71
N GLU A 175 18.08 31.94 20.72
CA GLU A 175 19.14 32.14 19.72
C GLU A 175 20.20 31.03 19.56
N ARG A 176 20.15 30.38 18.39
CA ARG A 176 21.27 30.02 17.48
C ARG A 176 21.07 28.60 16.90
N ARG A 177 20.67 28.57 15.62
CA ARG A 177 21.24 27.74 14.53
C ARG A 177 20.44 28.02 13.26
N LEU A 178 20.88 29.01 12.47
CA LEU A 178 20.62 28.99 11.03
C LEU A 178 21.43 27.83 10.46
N GLY A 179 20.77 26.72 10.17
CA GLY A 179 21.37 25.56 9.52
C GLY A 179 20.28 24.62 9.05
N GLN A 180 20.09 24.57 7.72
CA GLN A 180 19.22 23.66 6.97
C GLN A 180 17.71 23.75 7.32
N LYS A 181 17.01 24.69 6.67
CA LYS A 181 15.57 24.51 6.40
C LYS A 181 15.45 23.34 5.42
N THR A 182 15.24 22.13 5.93
CA THR A 182 14.71 21.03 5.14
C THR A 182 13.37 21.50 4.56
N LYS A 183 13.29 21.64 3.22
CA LYS A 183 12.02 21.82 2.49
C LYS A 183 11.21 20.54 2.66
N HIS A 184 10.59 20.34 3.82
CA HIS A 184 9.66 19.22 3.98
C HIS A 184 8.39 19.54 3.20
N ILE A 185 8.04 18.62 2.28
CA ILE A 185 6.81 18.64 1.50
C ILE A 185 5.66 18.34 2.47
N PHE A 186 4.60 19.14 2.41
CA PHE A 186 3.36 18.86 3.14
C PHE A 186 2.54 17.83 2.37
N VAL A 187 1.83 16.94 3.10
CA VAL A 187 0.87 16.03 2.47
C VAL A 187 -0.23 16.88 1.83
N ASP A 188 -0.52 16.59 0.57
CA ASP A 188 -1.63 17.22 -0.16
C ASP A 188 -2.81 16.24 -0.27
N LEU A 189 -4.00 16.77 -0.60
CA LEU A 189 -5.20 15.95 -0.70
C LEU A 189 -5.12 14.88 -1.81
N GLU A 190 -4.48 15.19 -2.93
CA GLU A 190 -4.35 14.27 -4.08
C GLU A 190 -3.47 13.06 -3.73
N SER A 191 -2.39 13.22 -2.98
CA SER A 191 -1.53 12.12 -2.52
C SER A 191 -2.24 11.19 -1.55
N VAL A 192 -3.12 11.70 -0.68
CA VAL A 192 -3.98 10.87 0.20
C VAL A 192 -5.03 10.13 -0.62
N LYS A 193 -5.67 10.81 -1.59
CA LYS A 193 -6.67 10.20 -2.47
C LYS A 193 -6.07 9.05 -3.29
N LYS A 194 -4.81 9.20 -3.69
CA LYS A 194 -4.04 8.15 -4.39
C LYS A 194 -3.42 7.12 -3.46
N ASP A 195 -3.55 7.27 -2.14
CA ASP A 195 -2.98 6.39 -1.13
C ASP A 195 -1.44 6.24 -1.20
N THR A 196 -0.76 7.28 -1.68
CA THR A 196 0.69 7.22 -1.93
C THR A 196 1.53 7.64 -0.74
N GLU A 197 1.01 8.58 0.07
CA GLU A 197 1.75 9.20 1.19
C GLU A 197 1.00 9.13 2.53
N TYR A 198 0.04 8.20 2.66
CA TYR A 198 -0.82 8.11 3.84
C TYR A 198 -0.05 7.82 5.14
N GLU A 199 1.14 7.19 5.04
CA GLU A 199 2.01 6.93 6.19
C GLU A 199 2.43 8.22 6.91
N LEU A 200 2.47 9.34 6.19
CA LEU A 200 2.83 10.64 6.74
C LEU A 200 1.78 11.17 7.74
N PHE A 201 0.56 10.61 7.78
CA PHE A 201 -0.40 10.86 8.87
C PHE A 201 0.02 10.23 10.19
N PHE A 202 0.79 9.14 10.13
CA PHE A 202 1.24 8.42 11.32
C PHE A 202 2.66 8.81 11.74
N LEU A 203 3.39 9.53 10.89
CA LEU A 203 4.76 9.98 11.18
C LEU A 203 4.82 11.42 11.71
N ARG A 204 5.89 11.70 12.47
CA ARG A 204 6.30 13.05 12.87
C ARG A 204 7.58 13.44 12.14
N LYS A 205 7.75 14.74 11.90
CA LYS A 205 8.99 15.35 11.46
C LYS A 205 10.04 15.28 12.57
N GLU A 206 11.29 15.60 12.23
CA GLU A 206 12.41 15.59 13.17
C GLU A 206 12.21 16.58 14.34
N ASP A 207 11.49 17.68 14.11
CA ASP A 207 11.11 18.66 15.13
C ASP A 207 9.88 18.25 15.97
N GLY A 208 9.32 17.07 15.73
CA GLY A 208 8.13 16.55 16.39
C GLY A 208 6.80 17.03 15.79
N SER A 209 6.80 17.96 14.83
CA SER A 209 5.59 18.42 14.16
C SER A 209 5.05 17.38 13.17
N ARG A 210 3.79 17.53 12.72
CA ARG A 210 3.15 16.62 11.77
C ARG A 210 3.38 17.04 10.30
N PHE A 211 3.24 16.09 9.38
CA PHE A 211 3.33 16.34 7.92
C PHE A 211 2.04 16.86 7.29
N PHE A 212 0.93 16.83 8.03
CA PHE A 212 -0.36 17.32 7.60
C PHE A 212 -0.81 18.50 8.46
N SER A 213 -1.67 19.35 7.89
CA SER A 213 -2.35 20.42 8.61
C SER A 213 -3.71 19.93 9.14
N PRO A 214 -4.24 20.51 10.24
CA PRO A 214 -5.62 20.24 10.65
C PRO A 214 -6.66 20.57 9.58
N ARG A 215 -6.34 21.50 8.65
CA ARG A 215 -7.20 21.81 7.50
C ARG A 215 -7.30 20.63 6.54
N LEU A 216 -6.20 19.93 6.26
CA LEU A 216 -6.22 18.75 5.41
C LEU A 216 -7.16 17.67 5.98
N ILE A 217 -7.08 17.39 7.27
CA ILE A 217 -7.99 16.42 7.93
C ILE A 217 -9.45 16.85 7.79
N ARG A 218 -9.75 18.13 8.01
CA ARG A 218 -11.10 18.67 7.80
C ARG A 218 -11.54 18.48 6.35
N ASN A 219 -10.68 18.76 5.38
CA ASN A 219 -11.02 18.65 3.96
C ASN A 219 -11.22 17.19 3.53
N VAL A 220 -10.39 16.26 4.04
CA VAL A 220 -10.58 14.81 3.85
C VAL A 220 -11.92 14.36 4.45
N LYS A 221 -12.23 14.79 5.68
CA LYS A 221 -13.51 14.51 6.34
C LYS A 221 -14.70 15.02 5.54
N LEU A 222 -14.62 16.26 5.04
CA LEU A 222 -15.65 16.83 4.18
C LEU A 222 -15.86 16.00 2.91
N LEU A 223 -14.78 15.53 2.28
CA LEU A 223 -14.90 14.71 1.07
C LEU A 223 -15.54 13.34 1.33
N CYS A 224 -15.21 12.72 2.46
CA CYS A 224 -15.84 11.46 2.88
C CYS A 224 -17.34 11.68 3.19
N ASP A 225 -17.66 12.70 3.98
CA ASP A 225 -19.04 12.99 4.39
C ASP A 225 -19.94 13.39 3.19
N PHE A 226 -19.42 14.16 2.22
CA PHE A 226 -20.17 14.54 1.02
C PHE A 226 -20.15 13.50 -0.11
N GLY A 227 -19.18 12.57 -0.09
CA GLY A 227 -19.08 11.49 -1.06
C GLY A 227 -20.31 10.57 -1.03
N ASP A 228 -20.77 10.24 0.16
CA ASP A 228 -21.96 9.41 0.41
C ASP A 228 -23.29 10.09 0.02
N TYR A 229 -23.32 11.43 -0.01
CA TYR A 229 -24.54 12.21 -0.25
C TYR A 229 -24.83 12.43 -1.75
N PHE A 230 -23.81 12.31 -2.63
CA PHE A 230 -23.93 12.60 -4.08
C PHE A 230 -23.35 11.57 -5.02
N GLY A 231 -22.71 10.51 -4.52
CA GLY A 231 -22.71 9.27 -5.28
C GLY A 231 -24.18 8.95 -5.58
N GLU A 232 -24.55 8.74 -6.85
CA GLU A 232 -25.73 7.90 -7.08
C GLU A 232 -25.53 6.70 -6.16
N LYS A 233 -26.44 6.45 -5.20
CA LYS A 233 -26.47 5.15 -4.54
C LYS A 233 -26.66 4.16 -5.68
N VAL A 234 -25.55 3.74 -6.29
CA VAL A 234 -25.54 2.62 -7.20
C VAL A 234 -26.09 1.54 -6.31
N SER A 235 -27.26 1.03 -6.65
CA SER A 235 -28.04 0.14 -5.79
C SER A 235 -27.31 -1.18 -5.47
N ASN A 236 -26.06 -1.31 -5.89
CA ASN A 236 -25.19 -2.46 -5.73
C ASN A 236 -23.71 -2.00 -5.67
N ASP A 237 -23.25 -1.48 -4.53
CA ASP A 237 -21.81 -1.34 -4.26
C ASP A 237 -21.24 -2.75 -4.01
N LEU A 238 -20.52 -3.27 -5.00
CA LEU A 238 -19.95 -4.62 -4.96
C LEU A 238 -18.89 -4.81 -3.85
N LEU A 239 -18.42 -3.70 -3.26
CA LEU A 239 -17.39 -3.69 -2.25
C LEU A 239 -17.94 -3.32 -0.86
N ALA A 240 -19.26 -3.18 -0.70
CA ALA A 240 -19.86 -2.87 0.60
C ALA A 240 -19.52 -3.93 1.68
N ASP A 241 -19.34 -5.18 1.28
CA ASP A 241 -19.06 -6.30 2.18
C ASP A 241 -17.57 -6.50 2.52
N MET A 242 -16.68 -5.59 2.08
CA MET A 242 -15.23 -5.75 2.25
C MET A 242 -14.81 -5.93 3.72
N ARG A 243 -15.51 -5.28 4.65
CA ARG A 243 -15.28 -5.47 6.10
C ARG A 243 -15.55 -6.90 6.57
N PHE A 244 -16.59 -7.56 6.03
CA PHE A 244 -16.88 -8.96 6.35
C PHE A 244 -15.83 -9.90 5.76
N HIS A 245 -15.32 -9.59 4.56
CA HIS A 245 -14.24 -10.36 3.94
C HIS A 245 -12.93 -10.24 4.73
N PHE A 246 -12.60 -9.03 5.19
CA PHE A 246 -11.44 -8.82 6.06
C PHE A 246 -11.58 -9.56 7.40
N ASP A 247 -12.76 -9.53 8.02
CA ASP A 247 -13.02 -10.27 9.27
C ASP A 247 -12.93 -11.79 9.10
N LEU A 248 -13.40 -12.32 7.96
CA LEU A 248 -13.21 -13.73 7.60
C LEU A 248 -11.73 -14.07 7.36
N PHE A 249 -10.98 -13.20 6.69
CA PHE A 249 -9.54 -13.35 6.48
C PHE A 249 -8.81 -13.46 7.83
N VAL A 250 -9.11 -12.58 8.77
CA VAL A 250 -8.51 -12.57 10.12
C VAL A 250 -8.89 -13.83 10.92
N HIS A 251 -10.16 -14.24 10.87
CA HIS A 251 -10.62 -15.51 11.45
C HIS A 251 -9.83 -16.71 10.92
N SER A 252 -9.67 -16.79 9.59
CA SER A 252 -8.90 -17.87 8.94
C SER A 252 -7.41 -17.82 9.31
N ALA A 253 -6.84 -16.62 9.45
CA ALA A 253 -5.46 -16.45 9.89
C ALA A 253 -5.25 -17.00 11.31
N ALA A 254 -6.15 -16.66 12.25
CA ALA A 254 -6.09 -17.19 13.61
C ALA A 254 -6.16 -18.73 13.64
N ARG A 255 -7.06 -19.32 12.84
CA ARG A 255 -7.16 -20.80 12.70
C ARG A 255 -5.88 -21.41 12.14
N ASN A 256 -5.24 -20.78 11.16
CA ASN A 256 -3.99 -21.27 10.58
C ASN A 256 -2.86 -21.27 11.63
N ILE A 257 -2.75 -20.20 12.41
CA ILE A 257 -1.78 -20.09 13.51
C ILE A 257 -2.04 -21.20 14.54
N LEU A 258 -3.26 -21.35 15.04
CA LEU A 258 -3.61 -22.38 16.02
C LEU A 258 -3.37 -23.80 15.50
N ARG A 259 -3.73 -24.09 14.24
CA ARG A 259 -3.48 -25.40 13.61
C ARG A 259 -1.99 -25.73 13.55
N SER A 260 -1.14 -24.73 13.30
CA SER A 260 0.32 -24.95 13.24
C SER A 260 0.94 -25.28 14.60
N PHE A 261 0.28 -24.93 15.72
CA PHE A 261 0.74 -25.30 17.06
C PHE A 261 0.51 -26.78 17.39
N GLY A 262 -0.63 -27.34 16.99
CA GLY A 262 -0.99 -28.72 17.32
C GLY A 262 -0.84 -29.02 18.82
N SER A 263 -0.18 -30.14 19.14
CA SER A 263 0.05 -30.58 20.53
C SER A 263 0.98 -29.69 21.36
N ARG A 264 1.70 -28.75 20.74
CA ARG A 264 2.57 -27.79 21.46
C ARG A 264 1.74 -26.85 22.34
N LEU A 265 0.51 -26.55 21.92
CA LEU A 265 -0.41 -25.72 22.70
C LEU A 265 -0.84 -26.44 24.00
N ASP A 266 -1.17 -27.72 23.90
CA ASP A 266 -1.54 -28.54 25.06
C ASP A 266 -0.38 -28.67 26.05
N LEU A 267 0.84 -28.86 25.53
CA LEU A 267 2.06 -28.86 26.34
C LEU A 267 2.23 -27.53 27.09
N PHE A 268 2.13 -26.40 26.38
CA PHE A 268 2.22 -25.08 27.01
C PHE A 268 1.21 -24.90 28.15
N TYR A 269 -0.07 -25.23 27.93
CA TYR A 269 -1.09 -25.09 28.98
C TYR A 269 -0.88 -26.05 30.15
N ARG A 270 -0.45 -27.29 29.89
CA ARG A 270 -0.18 -28.28 30.94
C ARG A 270 0.97 -27.84 31.84
N GLU A 271 2.12 -27.48 31.27
CA GLU A 271 3.30 -27.13 32.05
C GLU A 271 3.14 -25.76 32.73
N SER A 272 2.45 -24.81 32.10
CA SER A 272 2.25 -23.48 32.69
C SER A 272 1.18 -23.43 33.79
N ALA A 273 0.39 -24.50 34.00
CA ALA A 273 -0.81 -24.51 34.84
C ALA A 273 -0.58 -23.95 36.26
N GLU A 274 0.57 -24.29 36.85
CA GLU A 274 0.94 -23.99 38.23
C GLU A 274 1.66 -22.64 38.39
N GLN A 275 2.12 -22.01 37.30
CA GLN A 275 2.91 -20.77 37.32
C GLN A 275 2.11 -19.57 36.82
N ARG A 276 0.94 -19.33 37.43
CA ARG A 276 0.02 -18.27 36.98
C ARG A 276 0.55 -16.85 37.20
N ASP A 277 1.45 -16.67 38.17
CA ASP A 277 2.00 -15.36 38.55
C ASP A 277 3.15 -14.90 37.63
N ASN A 278 3.63 -15.75 36.72
CA ASN A 278 4.64 -15.39 35.75
C ASN A 278 4.02 -14.48 34.66
N GLU A 279 4.58 -13.29 34.48
CA GLU A 279 4.07 -12.27 33.55
C GLU A 279 4.01 -12.80 32.11
N LEU A 280 5.09 -13.41 31.62
CA LEU A 280 5.17 -13.97 30.26
C LEU A 280 4.15 -15.10 30.04
N ILE A 281 3.95 -15.99 31.02
CA ILE A 281 2.90 -17.01 30.94
C ILE A 281 1.52 -16.36 30.83
N SER A 282 1.27 -15.33 31.65
CA SER A 282 -0.01 -14.62 31.67
C SER A 282 -0.31 -13.93 30.33
N THR A 283 0.66 -13.22 29.75
CA THR A 283 0.50 -12.55 28.45
C THR A 283 0.40 -13.54 27.30
N LEU A 284 1.20 -14.60 27.26
CA LEU A 284 1.09 -15.65 26.23
C LEU A 284 -0.28 -16.34 26.28
N ARG A 285 -0.81 -16.63 27.48
CA ARG A 285 -2.16 -17.18 27.64
C ARG A 285 -3.24 -16.26 27.09
N LYS A 286 -3.12 -14.94 27.32
CA LYS A 286 -4.05 -13.95 26.75
C LYS A 286 -3.95 -13.92 25.22
N ALA A 287 -2.73 -13.97 24.67
CA ALA A 287 -2.51 -14.05 23.22
C ALA A 287 -3.17 -15.29 22.60
N PHE A 288 -2.97 -16.48 23.20
CA PHE A 288 -3.63 -17.70 22.74
C PHE A 288 -5.14 -17.66 22.90
N MET A 289 -5.66 -17.15 24.02
CA MET A 289 -7.11 -17.02 24.22
C MET A 289 -7.73 -16.10 23.17
N ALA A 290 -7.09 -14.98 22.88
CA ALA A 290 -7.52 -14.06 21.83
C ALA A 290 -7.53 -14.73 20.44
N LEU A 291 -6.50 -15.53 20.11
CA LEU A 291 -6.49 -16.35 18.88
C LEU A 291 -7.62 -17.39 18.85
N ILE A 292 -7.85 -18.11 19.96
CA ILE A 292 -8.90 -19.13 20.05
C ILE A 292 -10.27 -18.49 19.82
N LEU A 293 -10.56 -17.37 20.47
CA LEU A 293 -11.81 -16.61 20.28
C LEU A 293 -11.91 -16.09 18.84
N CYS A 294 -10.83 -15.52 18.29
CA CYS A 294 -10.80 -15.11 16.88
C CYS A 294 -11.06 -16.25 15.89
N GLY A 295 -10.68 -17.49 16.23
CA GLY A 295 -10.88 -18.67 15.38
C GLY A 295 -12.27 -19.31 15.46
N GLN A 296 -13.18 -18.75 16.26
CA GLN A 296 -14.56 -19.22 16.42
C GLN A 296 -15.51 -18.47 15.47
N SER A 297 -16.31 -19.21 14.71
CA SER A 297 -17.28 -18.64 13.76
C SER A 297 -18.33 -17.75 14.42
N ALA A 298 -18.67 -17.97 15.70
CA ALA A 298 -19.59 -17.14 16.46
C ALA A 298 -19.15 -15.67 16.58
N HIS A 299 -17.85 -15.40 16.41
CA HIS A 299 -17.28 -14.05 16.49
C HIS A 299 -17.09 -13.38 15.12
N LEU A 300 -17.55 -14.00 14.02
CA LEU A 300 -17.59 -13.35 12.72
C LEU A 300 -18.59 -12.18 12.73
N LEU A 301 -18.24 -11.05 12.11
CA LEU A 301 -19.08 -9.85 12.02
C LEU A 301 -20.50 -10.13 11.50
N ARG A 302 -20.65 -11.11 10.60
CA ARG A 302 -21.95 -11.53 10.06
C ARG A 302 -22.92 -12.07 11.11
N ASN A 303 -22.40 -12.49 12.27
CA ASN A 303 -23.17 -13.01 13.39
C ASN A 303 -23.45 -11.94 14.47
N SER A 304 -23.16 -10.67 14.19
CA SER A 304 -23.35 -9.52 15.09
C SER A 304 -22.79 -9.75 16.52
N PRO A 305 -21.51 -10.15 16.64
CA PRO A 305 -20.92 -10.47 17.93
C PRO A 305 -20.66 -9.21 18.76
N THR A 306 -20.53 -9.38 20.08
CA THR A 306 -20.10 -8.27 20.97
C THR A 306 -18.69 -7.77 20.62
N LYS A 307 -17.81 -8.67 20.21
CA LYS A 307 -16.46 -8.37 19.70
C LYS A 307 -16.18 -9.24 18.49
N SER A 308 -15.73 -8.63 17.40
CA SER A 308 -15.46 -9.30 16.13
C SER A 308 -14.14 -10.07 16.14
N CYS A 309 -13.94 -10.93 15.14
CA CYS A 309 -12.65 -11.59 14.90
C CYS A 309 -11.53 -10.57 14.71
N VAL A 310 -11.76 -9.49 13.95
CA VAL A 310 -10.81 -8.36 13.84
C VAL A 310 -10.43 -7.83 15.22
N GLY A 311 -11.41 -7.60 16.10
CA GLY A 311 -11.17 -7.10 17.45
C GLY A 311 -10.34 -8.07 18.29
N TYR A 312 -10.63 -9.36 18.26
CA TYR A 312 -9.84 -10.37 18.98
C TYR A 312 -8.44 -10.57 18.39
N PHE A 313 -8.25 -10.38 17.09
CA PHE A 313 -6.93 -10.46 16.49
C PHE A 313 -6.06 -9.26 16.85
N LYS A 314 -6.64 -8.05 16.88
CA LYS A 314 -5.97 -6.85 17.44
C LYS A 314 -5.49 -7.12 18.88
N ASP A 315 -6.33 -7.74 19.71
CA ASP A 315 -5.94 -8.17 21.06
C ASP A 315 -4.79 -9.17 21.05
N PHE A 316 -4.83 -10.18 20.18
CA PHE A 316 -3.75 -11.15 20.03
C PHE A 316 -2.42 -10.45 19.73
N GLN A 317 -2.38 -9.56 18.74
CA GLN A 317 -1.16 -8.83 18.36
C GLN A 317 -0.64 -7.98 19.52
N MET A 318 -1.53 -7.25 20.19
CA MET A 318 -1.16 -6.47 21.38
C MET A 318 -0.60 -7.36 22.50
N TYR A 319 -1.23 -8.49 22.83
CA TYR A 319 -0.75 -9.40 23.87
C TYR A 319 0.54 -10.11 23.50
N LEU A 320 0.73 -10.45 22.22
CA LEU A 320 1.98 -10.98 21.70
C LEU A 320 3.09 -9.94 21.88
N SER A 321 2.84 -8.69 21.48
CA SER A 321 3.79 -7.60 21.66
C SER A 321 4.15 -7.40 23.13
N HIS A 322 3.16 -7.39 24.03
CA HIS A 322 3.41 -7.32 25.48
C HIS A 322 4.23 -8.51 26.00
N ALA A 323 3.97 -9.73 25.50
CA ALA A 323 4.76 -10.90 25.87
C ALA A 323 6.24 -10.74 25.47
N LEU A 324 6.49 -10.24 24.26
CA LEU A 324 7.86 -9.98 23.78
C LEU A 324 8.55 -8.84 24.53
N HIS A 325 7.81 -7.86 25.02
CA HIS A 325 8.36 -6.76 25.83
C HIS A 325 8.44 -7.08 27.34
N SER A 326 7.91 -8.22 27.79
CA SER A 326 7.95 -8.62 29.20
C SER A 326 9.39 -8.80 29.69
N ARG A 327 9.61 -8.51 30.98
CA ARG A 327 10.94 -8.63 31.60
C ARG A 327 11.47 -10.06 31.53
N GLU A 328 10.60 -11.04 31.70
CA GLU A 328 10.89 -12.46 31.65
C GLU A 328 11.36 -12.88 30.26
N PHE A 329 10.68 -12.46 29.20
CA PHE A 329 11.12 -12.77 27.83
C PHE A 329 12.47 -12.13 27.52
N GLN A 330 12.64 -10.84 27.84
CA GLN A 330 13.90 -10.14 27.62
C GLN A 330 15.05 -10.80 28.42
N LYS A 331 14.78 -11.31 29.63
CA LYS A 331 15.75 -12.11 30.40
C LYS A 331 16.09 -13.42 29.70
N LEU A 332 15.11 -14.15 29.17
CA LEU A 332 15.34 -15.41 28.44
C LEU A 332 16.13 -15.19 27.14
N ILE A 333 15.98 -14.03 26.49
CA ILE A 333 16.79 -13.67 25.32
C ILE A 333 18.23 -13.34 25.71
N ALA A 334 18.42 -12.52 26.76
CA ALA A 334 19.74 -12.13 27.22
C ALA A 334 20.53 -13.29 27.87
N TYR A 335 19.82 -14.19 28.53
CA TYR A 335 20.36 -15.37 29.22
C TYR A 335 19.56 -16.60 28.80
N PRO A 336 19.88 -17.20 27.63
CA PRO A 336 19.18 -18.37 27.13
C PRO A 336 19.10 -19.49 28.18
N PRO A 337 17.95 -20.17 28.30
CA PRO A 337 17.75 -21.22 29.29
C PRO A 337 18.71 -22.39 29.00
N GLY A 338 19.42 -22.85 30.04
CA GLY A 338 20.21 -24.07 29.96
C GLY A 338 19.34 -25.33 29.93
N GLU A 339 19.94 -26.49 29.70
CA GLU A 339 19.22 -27.78 29.58
C GLU A 339 18.30 -28.13 30.75
N PHE A 340 18.61 -27.61 31.95
CA PHE A 340 17.84 -27.86 33.16
C PHE A 340 16.65 -26.91 33.35
N ASP A 341 16.62 -25.75 32.67
CA ASP A 341 15.51 -24.80 32.75
C ASP A 341 14.45 -25.10 31.69
N LYS A 342 13.73 -26.21 31.92
CA LYS A 342 12.68 -26.69 31.01
C LYS A 342 11.58 -25.66 30.78
N MET A 343 11.21 -24.90 31.81
CA MET A 343 10.15 -23.90 31.70
C MET A 343 10.62 -22.70 30.89
N GLY A 344 11.81 -22.16 31.18
CA GLY A 344 12.40 -21.07 30.39
C GLY A 344 12.52 -21.46 28.91
N GLY A 345 12.99 -22.68 28.64
CA GLY A 345 13.05 -23.24 27.29
C GLY A 345 11.69 -23.29 26.60
N LEU A 346 10.68 -23.84 27.28
CA LEU A 346 9.31 -23.92 26.75
C LEU A 346 8.71 -22.54 26.45
N LEU A 347 8.88 -21.56 27.35
CA LEU A 347 8.32 -20.20 27.14
C LEU A 347 8.98 -19.50 25.96
N LEU A 348 10.31 -19.60 25.86
CA LEU A 348 11.07 -19.02 24.77
C LEU A 348 10.68 -19.64 23.43
N GLU A 349 10.63 -20.98 23.35
CA GLU A 349 10.22 -21.72 22.16
C GLU A 349 8.76 -21.40 21.78
N THR A 350 7.86 -21.31 22.76
CA THR A 350 6.44 -21.00 22.52
C THR A 350 6.27 -19.62 21.89
N ALA A 351 6.93 -18.58 22.44
CA ALA A 351 6.84 -17.22 21.92
C ALA A 351 7.44 -17.10 20.50
N GLN A 352 8.60 -17.72 20.28
CA GLN A 352 9.26 -17.71 18.96
C GLN A 352 8.48 -18.51 17.92
N PHE A 353 7.95 -19.68 18.30
CA PHE A 353 7.10 -20.48 17.42
C PHE A 353 5.79 -19.76 17.11
N LEU A 354 5.22 -19.00 18.05
CA LEU A 354 4.04 -18.16 17.81
C LEU A 354 4.30 -17.13 16.73
N CYS A 355 5.44 -16.43 16.82
CA CYS A 355 5.86 -15.48 15.79
C CYS A 355 6.14 -16.18 14.46
N ARG A 356 6.79 -17.35 14.47
CA ARG A 356 7.01 -18.15 13.25
C ARG A 356 5.71 -18.50 12.56
N SER A 357 4.72 -18.98 13.30
CA SER A 357 3.41 -19.31 12.77
C SER A 357 2.69 -18.09 12.21
N PHE A 358 2.82 -16.94 12.87
CA PHE A 358 2.25 -15.67 12.41
C PHE A 358 2.86 -15.22 11.07
N PHE A 359 4.17 -15.35 10.86
CA PHE A 359 4.83 -14.92 9.62
C PHE A 359 4.81 -15.96 8.48
N SER A 360 4.76 -17.25 8.79
CA SER A 360 5.02 -18.31 7.79
C SER A 360 3.92 -19.36 7.61
N SER A 361 2.90 -19.41 8.48
CA SER A 361 1.83 -20.44 8.41
C SER A 361 0.48 -19.89 7.98
N VAL A 362 0.30 -18.58 7.90
CA VAL A 362 -0.97 -17.94 7.53
C VAL A 362 -1.19 -18.10 6.01
N LYS A 363 -2.26 -18.78 5.62
CA LYS A 363 -2.70 -18.95 4.22
C LYS A 363 -4.09 -18.37 3.98
N ALA A 364 -4.53 -17.47 4.87
CA ALA A 364 -5.90 -16.99 4.92
C ALA A 364 -6.35 -16.22 3.67
N ILE A 365 -5.43 -15.63 2.91
CA ILE A 365 -5.76 -14.86 1.70
C ILE A 365 -6.40 -15.74 0.63
N HIS A 366 -6.05 -17.04 0.56
CA HIS A 366 -6.67 -17.98 -0.39
C HIS A 366 -8.16 -18.19 -0.11
N GLY A 367 -8.62 -18.00 1.13
CA GLY A 367 -10.05 -18.01 1.46
C GLY A 367 -10.86 -16.87 0.83
N PHE A 368 -10.19 -15.78 0.39
CA PHE A 368 -10.84 -14.68 -0.32
C PHE A 368 -11.02 -14.95 -1.83
N MET A 369 -10.38 -16.00 -2.36
CA MET A 369 -10.41 -16.34 -3.78
C MET A 369 -11.83 -16.40 -4.38
N PRO A 370 -12.81 -17.09 -3.77
CA PRO A 370 -14.15 -17.18 -4.36
C PRO A 370 -14.82 -15.80 -4.49
N SER A 371 -14.62 -14.94 -3.50
CA SER A 371 -15.17 -13.57 -3.49
C SER A 371 -14.49 -12.69 -4.52
N LEU A 372 -13.16 -12.78 -4.66
CA LEU A 372 -12.43 -12.06 -5.69
C LEU A 372 -12.85 -12.48 -7.10
N LYS A 373 -13.03 -13.79 -7.35
CA LYS A 373 -13.53 -14.29 -8.63
C LYS A 373 -14.88 -13.70 -8.99
N ASN A 374 -15.84 -13.75 -8.06
CA ASN A 374 -17.17 -13.19 -8.28
C ASN A 374 -17.10 -11.69 -8.55
N LEU A 375 -16.29 -10.96 -7.78
CA LEU A 375 -16.06 -9.53 -7.98
C LEU A 375 -15.51 -9.23 -9.38
N ILE A 376 -14.52 -9.99 -9.86
CA ILE A 376 -13.96 -9.81 -11.21
C ILE A 376 -14.99 -10.13 -12.30
N ILE A 377 -15.78 -11.20 -12.14
CA ILE A 377 -16.84 -11.58 -13.09
C ILE A 377 -17.87 -10.46 -13.19
N GLU A 378 -18.41 -10.00 -12.06
CA GLU A 378 -19.38 -8.91 -12.02
C GLU A 378 -18.80 -7.59 -12.57
N ALA A 379 -17.54 -7.30 -12.26
CA ALA A 379 -16.84 -6.14 -12.82
C ALA A 379 -16.74 -6.20 -14.36
N ARG A 380 -16.45 -7.37 -14.92
CA ARG A 380 -16.42 -7.58 -16.39
C ARG A 380 -17.79 -7.42 -17.01
N GLU A 381 -18.84 -7.95 -16.38
CA GLU A 381 -20.22 -7.80 -16.86
C GLU A 381 -20.65 -6.33 -16.90
N LEU A 382 -20.36 -5.57 -15.84
CA LEU A 382 -20.60 -4.12 -15.79
C LEU A 382 -19.79 -3.37 -16.86
N ALA A 383 -18.56 -3.80 -17.13
CA ALA A 383 -17.72 -3.21 -18.16
C ALA A 383 -18.29 -3.44 -19.58
N ASN A 384 -18.85 -4.62 -19.84
CA ASN A 384 -19.40 -5.03 -21.13
C ASN A 384 -20.79 -4.43 -21.42
N GLN A 385 -21.64 -4.27 -20.40
CA GLN A 385 -22.96 -3.62 -20.58
C GLN A 385 -22.85 -2.16 -21.05
N ARG A 386 -21.71 -1.51 -20.81
CA ARG A 386 -21.44 -0.11 -21.19
C ARG A 386 -20.65 0.06 -22.49
N GLY A 387 -20.21 -1.03 -23.13
CA GLY A 387 -19.41 -0.98 -24.36
C GLY A 387 -19.88 -2.00 -25.39
N LYS A 388 -20.13 -1.57 -26.64
CA LYS A 388 -20.27 -2.50 -27.77
C LYS A 388 -18.88 -3.08 -28.08
N GLY A 389 -18.54 -4.20 -27.46
CA GLY A 389 -17.26 -4.88 -27.62
C GLY A 389 -17.42 -6.36 -27.91
N THR A 390 -16.83 -6.80 -29.01
CA THR A 390 -16.84 -8.13 -29.60
C THR A 390 -16.24 -9.21 -28.69
N ASN A 391 -17.00 -10.29 -28.45
CA ASN A 391 -16.48 -11.56 -27.90
C ASN A 391 -15.52 -12.22 -28.90
N ASN A 392 -14.25 -11.86 -28.86
CA ASN A 392 -13.21 -12.71 -29.47
C ASN A 392 -12.83 -13.81 -28.46
N HIS A 393 -13.43 -14.98 -28.63
CA HIS A 393 -13.01 -16.23 -27.99
C HIS A 393 -11.76 -16.79 -28.69
N GLY A 394 -10.68 -16.01 -28.66
CA GLY A 394 -9.33 -16.46 -29.02
C GLY A 394 -8.50 -16.67 -27.76
N HIS A 395 -7.39 -17.41 -27.87
CA HIS A 395 -6.41 -17.62 -26.80
C HIS A 395 -6.08 -16.30 -26.08
N THR A 396 -6.51 -16.16 -24.82
CA THR A 396 -6.20 -14.97 -24.03
C THR A 396 -4.82 -15.13 -23.40
N GLU A 397 -3.84 -14.38 -23.90
CA GLU A 397 -2.54 -14.17 -23.24
C GLU A 397 -2.75 -13.68 -21.79
N ILE A 398 -1.82 -14.02 -20.88
CA ILE A 398 -1.90 -13.66 -19.46
C ILE A 398 -1.99 -12.15 -19.31
N TYR A 399 -1.11 -11.41 -20.00
CA TYR A 399 -1.10 -9.94 -19.99
C TYR A 399 -2.47 -9.34 -20.34
N ASN A 400 -3.11 -9.87 -21.39
CA ASN A 400 -4.40 -9.37 -21.86
C ASN A 400 -5.50 -9.62 -20.83
N GLN A 401 -5.45 -10.77 -20.16
CA GLN A 401 -6.40 -11.12 -19.11
C GLN A 401 -6.25 -10.20 -17.89
N LEU A 402 -5.03 -10.08 -17.36
CA LEU A 402 -4.75 -9.20 -16.22
C LEU A 402 -5.17 -7.75 -16.50
N THR A 403 -4.86 -7.25 -17.70
CA THR A 403 -5.21 -5.88 -18.10
C THR A 403 -6.72 -5.68 -18.20
N LYS A 404 -7.46 -6.68 -18.70
CA LYS A 404 -8.93 -6.63 -18.73
C LYS A 404 -9.50 -6.59 -17.30
N ASP A 405 -8.94 -7.38 -16.40
CA ASP A 405 -9.43 -7.52 -15.03
C ASP A 405 -9.17 -6.27 -14.20
N TYR A 406 -7.95 -5.74 -14.30
CA TYR A 406 -7.61 -4.44 -13.72
C TYR A 406 -8.54 -3.33 -14.23
N ASN A 407 -8.76 -3.24 -15.55
CA ASN A 407 -9.63 -2.20 -16.12
C ASN A 407 -11.11 -2.37 -15.70
N ALA A 408 -11.58 -3.60 -15.57
CA ALA A 408 -12.92 -3.91 -15.09
C ALA A 408 -13.08 -3.47 -13.62
N LEU A 409 -12.15 -3.87 -12.75
CA LEU A 409 -12.14 -3.46 -11.34
C LEU A 409 -12.02 -1.94 -11.20
N SER A 410 -11.22 -1.26 -12.04
CA SER A 410 -11.11 0.22 -12.04
C SER A 410 -12.45 0.93 -12.15
N LYS A 411 -13.42 0.34 -12.85
CA LYS A 411 -14.78 0.89 -12.94
C LYS A 411 -15.57 0.70 -11.64
N VAL A 412 -15.41 -0.43 -10.97
CA VAL A 412 -16.08 -0.72 -9.68
C VAL A 412 -15.56 0.19 -8.57
N PHE A 413 -14.24 0.35 -8.46
CA PHE A 413 -13.64 1.20 -7.43
C PHE A 413 -13.94 2.70 -7.61
N LYS A 414 -14.29 3.15 -8.82
CA LYS A 414 -14.74 4.55 -9.03
C LYS A 414 -16.09 4.85 -8.39
N THR A 415 -16.90 3.83 -8.12
CA THR A 415 -18.22 3.97 -7.50
C THR A 415 -18.24 3.57 -6.02
N HIS A 416 -17.13 3.04 -5.51
CA HIS A 416 -17.03 2.61 -4.12
C HIS A 416 -16.89 3.82 -3.21
N THR A 417 -17.73 3.89 -2.17
CA THR A 417 -17.75 5.02 -1.24
C THR A 417 -16.73 4.87 -0.12
N HIS A 418 -16.35 3.64 0.21
CA HIS A 418 -15.29 3.34 1.17
C HIS A 418 -13.95 3.24 0.43
N GLY A 419 -12.86 3.57 1.10
CA GLY A 419 -11.56 3.63 0.44
C GLY A 419 -10.49 4.26 1.32
N PRO A 420 -9.30 4.52 0.75
CA PRO A 420 -8.13 4.93 1.53
C PRO A 420 -8.35 6.14 2.44
N LEU A 421 -9.16 7.11 2.00
CA LEU A 421 -9.50 8.30 2.78
C LEU A 421 -10.28 7.98 4.05
N VAL A 422 -11.33 7.15 3.92
CA VAL A 422 -12.18 6.73 5.05
C VAL A 422 -11.33 5.95 6.04
N GLN A 423 -10.50 5.01 5.56
CA GLN A 423 -9.61 4.25 6.43
C GLN A 423 -8.60 5.13 7.19
N VAL A 424 -8.03 6.16 6.55
CA VAL A 424 -7.14 7.09 7.24
C VAL A 424 -7.88 7.85 8.34
N LEU A 425 -9.11 8.31 8.08
CA LEU A 425 -9.93 8.98 9.09
C LEU A 425 -10.27 8.05 10.25
N GLU A 426 -10.74 6.83 9.98
CA GLU A 426 -11.08 5.85 11.02
C GLU A 426 -9.87 5.55 11.91
N ASN A 427 -8.70 5.35 11.31
CA ASN A 427 -7.46 5.11 12.07
C ASN A 427 -7.02 6.32 12.90
N LEU A 428 -7.29 7.55 12.44
CA LEU A 428 -7.00 8.78 13.19
C LEU A 428 -8.03 9.03 14.31
N GLU A 429 -9.28 8.60 14.12
CA GLU A 429 -10.36 8.72 15.10
C GLU A 429 -10.27 7.67 16.22
N GLU A 430 -9.72 6.48 15.95
CA GLU A 430 -9.54 5.39 16.94
C GLU A 430 -8.51 5.71 18.08
N ASP A 431 -8.01 6.95 18.21
CA ASP A 431 -7.10 7.47 19.27
C ASP A 431 -5.80 6.63 19.53
N GLY A 432 -5.52 5.62 18.69
CA GLY A 432 -4.52 4.58 18.96
C GLY A 432 -3.26 4.57 18.08
N TYR A 433 -3.28 5.19 16.88
CA TYR A 433 -2.15 5.11 15.95
C TYR A 433 -1.45 6.46 15.81
N HIS A 434 -0.33 6.60 16.51
CA HIS A 434 0.60 7.74 16.38
C HIS A 434 1.91 7.39 15.71
N SER A 435 2.00 6.16 15.20
CA SER A 435 3.17 5.55 14.59
C SER A 435 2.74 4.71 13.40
N PHE A 436 3.60 4.65 12.39
CA PHE A 436 3.47 3.76 11.26
C PHE A 436 4.00 2.37 11.64
N ASP A 437 3.10 1.41 11.71
CA ASP A 437 3.39 -0.01 11.94
C ASP A 437 2.36 -0.84 11.16
N PRO A 438 2.69 -1.29 9.93
CA PRO A 438 1.74 -2.00 9.10
C PRO A 438 1.17 -3.27 9.74
N LEU A 439 1.96 -3.99 10.53
CA LEU A 439 1.50 -5.24 11.15
C LEU A 439 0.37 -4.96 12.14
N HIS A 440 0.54 -3.96 13.02
CA HIS A 440 -0.49 -3.55 13.97
C HIS A 440 -1.65 -2.79 13.30
N GLN A 441 -1.45 -2.28 12.09
CA GLN A 441 -2.50 -1.68 11.25
C GLN A 441 -3.28 -2.71 10.42
N GLY A 442 -3.21 -4.00 10.77
CA GLY A 442 -4.02 -5.06 10.15
C GLY A 442 -3.42 -5.68 8.88
N ASN A 443 -2.20 -5.32 8.52
CA ASN A 443 -1.51 -5.89 7.35
C ASN A 443 -0.83 -7.22 7.73
N ILE A 444 -1.62 -8.29 7.81
CA ILE A 444 -1.19 -9.61 8.31
C ILE A 444 -0.30 -10.34 7.28
N PRO A 445 0.88 -10.87 7.66
CA PRO A 445 1.71 -11.67 6.76
C PRO A 445 0.98 -12.89 6.19
N THR A 446 1.30 -13.26 4.95
CA THR A 446 0.63 -14.40 4.30
C THR A 446 1.59 -15.21 3.45
N LEU A 447 1.53 -16.54 3.56
CA LEU A 447 2.17 -17.49 2.67
C LEU A 447 1.47 -17.45 1.29
N LEU A 448 2.25 -17.23 0.23
CA LEU A 448 1.74 -17.15 -1.15
C LEU A 448 1.93 -18.47 -1.90
N TYR A 449 3.16 -18.96 -1.97
CA TYR A 449 3.50 -20.21 -2.66
C TYR A 449 4.85 -20.75 -2.16
N THR A 450 5.18 -21.97 -2.55
CA THR A 450 6.47 -22.61 -2.23
C THR A 450 7.21 -22.98 -3.50
N VAL A 451 8.49 -22.65 -3.58
CA VAL A 451 9.40 -23.02 -4.68
C VAL A 451 10.26 -24.21 -4.23
N TYR A 452 10.29 -25.26 -5.05
CA TYR A 452 11.12 -26.44 -4.82
C TYR A 452 12.16 -26.61 -5.92
N PHE A 453 13.42 -26.79 -5.54
CA PHE A 453 14.53 -27.10 -6.46
C PHE A 453 15.66 -27.77 -5.67
N ASP A 454 16.37 -28.73 -6.27
CA ASP A 454 17.49 -29.45 -5.63
C ASP A 454 17.23 -29.92 -4.19
N ASN A 455 16.04 -30.50 -3.93
CA ASN A 455 15.56 -30.91 -2.59
C ASN A 455 15.40 -29.77 -1.56
N MET A 456 15.52 -28.52 -1.99
CA MET A 456 15.26 -27.36 -1.16
C MET A 456 13.81 -26.92 -1.27
N ARG A 457 13.30 -26.36 -0.18
CA ARG A 457 11.95 -25.82 -0.07
C ARG A 457 12.01 -24.36 0.36
N CYS A 458 11.73 -23.43 -0.55
CA CYS A 458 11.73 -21.99 -0.27
C CYS A 458 10.29 -21.46 -0.26
N VAL A 459 9.80 -21.01 0.88
CA VAL A 459 8.43 -20.50 1.01
C VAL A 459 8.41 -18.99 0.74
N ASN A 460 7.63 -18.53 -0.24
CA ASN A 460 7.36 -17.11 -0.44
C ASN A 460 6.27 -16.65 0.53
N THR A 461 6.59 -15.67 1.35
CA THR A 461 5.68 -15.01 2.27
C THR A 461 5.57 -13.53 1.91
N ARG A 462 4.34 -13.02 1.76
CA ARG A 462 4.05 -11.60 1.73
C ARG A 462 4.17 -11.04 3.13
N ILE A 463 5.16 -10.19 3.36
CA ILE A 463 5.40 -9.52 4.64
C ILE A 463 5.47 -8.01 4.38
N PRO A 464 4.66 -7.16 5.04
CA PRO A 464 4.86 -5.71 4.99
C PRO A 464 6.20 -5.33 5.64
N THR A 465 6.62 -4.06 5.59
CA THR A 465 7.84 -3.67 6.32
C THR A 465 7.71 -4.03 7.80
N PRO A 466 8.60 -4.87 8.38
CA PRO A 466 8.52 -5.30 9.77
C PRO A 466 9.10 -4.22 10.70
N THR A 467 8.70 -2.97 10.49
CA THR A 467 9.28 -1.80 11.17
C THR A 467 8.20 -0.98 11.85
N TYR A 468 8.53 -0.54 13.06
CA TYR A 468 7.81 0.50 13.78
C TYR A 468 8.49 1.84 13.51
N GLN A 469 7.71 2.87 13.20
CA GLN A 469 8.23 4.21 12.97
C GLN A 469 7.28 5.30 13.49
N GLU A 470 7.74 6.10 14.44
CA GLU A 470 7.00 7.29 14.93
C GLU A 470 7.53 8.59 14.30
N VAL A 471 8.85 8.65 14.04
CA VAL A 471 9.55 9.84 13.53
C VAL A 471 10.20 9.50 12.17
N ILE A 472 10.16 10.44 11.24
CA ILE A 472 10.58 10.23 9.84
C ILE A 472 12.01 9.70 9.68
N ASN A 473 12.92 10.10 10.57
CA ASN A 473 14.34 9.72 10.50
C ASN A 473 14.72 8.56 11.43
N LYS A 474 13.77 7.96 12.15
CA LYS A 474 14.05 6.88 13.09
C LYS A 474 13.00 5.78 13.02
N ALA A 475 13.42 4.60 12.57
CA ALA A 475 12.63 3.38 12.57
C ALA A 475 13.35 2.28 13.37
N SER A 476 12.59 1.32 13.87
CA SER A 476 13.11 0.13 14.52
C SER A 476 12.39 -1.11 13.99
N VAL A 477 13.10 -2.23 13.86
CA VAL A 477 12.46 -3.51 13.54
C VAL A 477 11.65 -3.98 14.75
N VAL A 478 10.42 -4.43 14.49
CA VAL A 478 9.48 -4.92 15.50
C VAL A 478 9.94 -6.24 16.12
N ASP A 479 9.61 -6.48 17.38
CA ASP A 479 10.12 -7.64 18.13
C ASP A 479 9.49 -8.96 17.69
N GLU A 480 8.29 -8.93 17.12
CA GLU A 480 7.61 -10.07 16.51
C GLU A 480 8.45 -10.64 15.37
N PHE A 481 9.01 -9.78 14.52
CA PHE A 481 9.87 -10.20 13.42
C PHE A 481 11.22 -10.73 13.94
N LYS A 482 11.82 -10.08 14.95
CA LYS A 482 13.04 -10.58 15.59
C LYS A 482 12.83 -11.96 16.24
N ALA A 483 11.71 -12.17 16.92
CA ALA A 483 11.37 -13.47 17.51
C ALA A 483 11.11 -14.53 16.44
N PHE A 484 10.48 -14.16 15.31
CA PHE A 484 10.39 -15.02 14.13
C PHE A 484 11.78 -15.43 13.62
N LEU A 485 12.71 -14.49 13.46
CA LEU A 485 14.07 -14.81 13.00
C LEU A 485 14.81 -15.74 13.98
N ARG A 486 14.69 -15.50 15.29
CA ARG A 486 15.28 -16.37 16.33
C ARG A 486 14.74 -17.79 16.29
N SER A 487 13.49 -17.98 15.84
CA SER A 487 12.92 -19.32 15.69
C SER A 487 13.71 -20.23 14.74
N TYR A 488 14.49 -19.65 13.80
CA TYR A 488 15.36 -20.43 12.92
C TYR A 488 16.59 -21.00 13.63
N THR A 489 17.11 -20.31 14.65
CA THR A 489 18.33 -20.71 15.38
C THR A 489 18.10 -21.98 16.21
N TYR A 490 16.89 -22.18 16.73
CA TYR A 490 16.56 -23.34 17.58
C TYR A 490 16.20 -24.60 16.78
N LEU A 491 16.05 -24.48 15.46
CA LEU A 491 15.69 -25.59 14.57
C LEU A 491 16.90 -26.19 13.87
N ASP A 492 18.11 -25.98 14.40
CA ASP A 492 19.37 -26.57 13.95
C ASP A 492 19.28 -28.10 13.95
N ASN A 493 18.69 -28.64 12.88
CA ASN A 493 19.07 -29.93 12.35
C ASN A 493 20.38 -29.66 11.61
N GLU A 494 21.49 -30.18 12.14
CA GLU A 494 22.84 -30.14 11.54
C GLU A 494 22.89 -30.61 10.07
N ASN A 495 21.81 -31.23 9.57
CA ASN A 495 21.66 -31.71 8.20
C ASN A 495 20.96 -30.75 7.23
N ASN A 496 20.45 -29.60 7.67
CA ASN A 496 19.68 -28.70 6.79
C ASN A 496 20.58 -27.67 6.09
N GLN A 497 20.71 -27.81 4.77
CA GLN A 497 21.44 -26.87 3.91
C GLN A 497 20.77 -25.49 3.79
N GLN A 498 19.54 -25.32 4.29
CA GLN A 498 18.73 -24.11 4.13
C GLN A 498 18.82 -23.17 5.33
N LYS A 499 19.03 -21.87 5.06
CA LYS A 499 19.29 -20.85 6.08
C LYS A 499 18.17 -19.82 6.18
N GLY A 500 17.49 -19.77 7.31
CA GLY A 500 16.67 -18.63 7.75
C GLY A 500 15.76 -17.95 6.71
N HIS A 501 15.76 -16.62 6.72
CA HIS A 501 14.89 -15.76 5.91
C HIS A 501 15.70 -14.85 4.97
N LEU A 502 15.26 -14.76 3.71
CA LEU A 502 15.75 -13.81 2.72
C LEU A 502 14.72 -12.68 2.50
N LEU A 503 15.09 -11.45 2.82
CA LEU A 503 14.23 -10.28 2.63
C LEU A 503 14.75 -9.45 1.46
N PHE A 504 13.98 -9.38 0.38
CA PHE A 504 14.17 -8.39 -0.68
C PHE A 504 13.50 -7.09 -0.26
N ASN A 505 14.31 -6.10 0.15
CA ASN A 505 13.85 -4.78 0.50
C ASN A 505 13.66 -3.97 -0.79
N LEU A 506 12.41 -3.64 -1.11
CA LEU A 506 12.04 -2.95 -2.33
C LEU A 506 11.83 -1.45 -2.13
N GLN A 507 12.10 -0.96 -0.91
CA GLN A 507 12.04 0.45 -0.58
C GLN A 507 13.25 1.20 -1.16
N ASP A 508 13.05 2.48 -1.46
CA ASP A 508 14.10 3.38 -1.88
C ASP A 508 14.81 3.99 -0.67
N LYS A 509 15.98 3.44 -0.31
CA LYS A 509 16.79 3.97 0.79
C LYS A 509 17.40 5.35 0.51
N THR A 510 17.34 5.85 -0.72
CA THR A 510 17.76 7.24 -1.06
C THR A 510 16.65 8.25 -0.79
N SER A 511 15.40 7.80 -0.73
CA SER A 511 14.25 8.59 -0.35
C SER A 511 14.24 8.87 1.15
N TRP A 512 14.10 10.15 1.52
CA TRP A 512 13.95 10.57 2.92
C TRP A 512 12.75 9.92 3.63
N LYS A 513 11.74 9.44 2.88
CA LYS A 513 10.54 8.78 3.43
C LYS A 513 10.79 7.36 3.89
N GLU A 514 11.70 6.66 3.22
CA GLU A 514 11.92 5.21 3.42
C GLU A 514 13.33 4.86 3.93
N HIS A 515 14.24 5.85 3.93
CA HIS A 515 15.62 5.70 4.38
C HIS A 515 15.71 5.06 5.77
N ALA A 516 14.99 5.59 6.76
CA ALA A 516 15.05 5.11 8.14
C ALA A 516 14.63 3.65 8.27
N ARG A 517 13.53 3.24 7.60
CA ARG A 517 13.04 1.85 7.61
C ARG A 517 14.01 0.92 6.91
N SER A 518 14.48 1.31 5.73
CA SER A 518 15.46 0.52 4.97
C SER A 518 16.75 0.31 5.76
N ASN A 519 17.27 1.37 6.39
CA ASN A 519 18.48 1.27 7.20
C ASN A 519 18.28 0.34 8.40
N ALA A 520 17.15 0.43 9.11
CA ALA A 520 16.86 -0.43 10.26
C ALA A 520 16.83 -1.93 9.89
N ILE A 521 16.29 -2.28 8.72
CA ILE A 521 16.25 -3.67 8.24
C ILE A 521 17.64 -4.12 7.76
N GLU A 522 18.35 -3.27 7.01
CA GLU A 522 19.71 -3.56 6.53
C GLU A 522 20.71 -3.74 7.68
N GLU A 523 20.61 -2.95 8.76
CA GLU A 523 21.46 -3.07 9.94
C GLU A 523 21.17 -4.34 10.75
N LEU A 524 19.92 -4.80 10.80
CA LEU A 524 19.53 -5.96 11.59
C LEU A 524 20.32 -7.21 11.21
N GLN A 525 20.57 -7.43 9.92
CA GLN A 525 21.34 -8.61 9.46
C GLN A 525 22.81 -8.60 9.93
N ARG A 526 23.34 -7.44 10.36
CA ARG A 526 24.71 -7.32 10.88
C ARG A 526 24.76 -7.63 12.38
N HIS A 527 23.61 -7.66 13.04
CA HIS A 527 23.53 -7.99 14.45
C HIS A 527 23.92 -9.46 14.67
N PRO A 528 24.74 -9.78 15.69
CA PRO A 528 25.21 -11.15 15.93
C PRO A 528 24.08 -12.19 16.00
N ASP A 529 22.99 -11.87 16.71
CA ASP A 529 21.79 -12.74 16.82
C ASP A 529 21.15 -13.13 15.49
N PHE A 530 21.30 -12.31 14.43
CA PHE A 530 20.52 -12.47 13.19
C PHE A 530 21.40 -12.75 11.97
N SER A 531 22.70 -12.48 12.04
CA SER A 531 23.62 -12.60 10.91
C SER A 531 23.67 -13.99 10.25
N ALA A 532 23.34 -15.05 10.98
CA ALA A 532 23.27 -16.41 10.45
C ALA A 532 21.92 -16.77 9.81
N VAL A 533 20.85 -16.04 10.15
CA VAL A 533 19.46 -16.40 9.83
C VAL A 533 18.71 -15.36 9.01
N LEU A 534 19.28 -14.18 8.81
CA LEU A 534 18.70 -13.11 8.01
C LEU A 534 19.68 -12.67 6.93
N THR A 535 19.20 -12.62 5.69
CA THR A 535 19.90 -11.97 4.59
C THR A 535 18.99 -10.92 3.99
N VAL A 536 19.49 -9.68 3.84
CA VAL A 536 18.72 -8.57 3.26
C VAL A 536 19.43 -8.05 2.02
N VAL A 537 18.68 -7.96 0.91
CA VAL A 537 19.13 -7.32 -0.33
C VAL A 537 18.17 -6.19 -0.66
N THR A 538 18.68 -4.99 -0.93
CA THR A 538 17.84 -3.84 -1.32
C THR A 538 17.88 -3.63 -2.83
N LEU A 539 16.71 -3.71 -3.46
CA LEU A 539 16.46 -3.46 -4.89
C LEU A 539 15.44 -2.32 -4.99
N PRO A 540 15.88 -1.05 -5.03
CA PRO A 540 14.99 0.09 -4.84
C PRO A 540 14.07 0.31 -6.05
N LYS A 541 12.77 0.45 -5.81
CA LYS A 541 11.73 0.52 -6.85
C LYS A 541 11.21 1.92 -7.15
N ASP A 542 11.82 2.95 -6.57
CA ASP A 542 11.36 4.34 -6.67
C ASP A 542 12.46 5.37 -6.95
N THR A 543 13.61 4.91 -7.46
CA THR A 543 14.68 5.82 -7.90
C THR A 543 14.39 6.43 -9.27
N GLU A 544 15.06 7.54 -9.58
CA GLU A 544 14.99 8.17 -10.90
C GLU A 544 15.44 7.23 -12.02
N PHE A 545 16.45 6.40 -11.75
CA PHE A 545 16.93 5.39 -12.70
C PHE A 545 15.89 4.32 -12.93
N TYR A 546 15.26 3.79 -11.89
CA TYR A 546 14.23 2.76 -12.02
C TYR A 546 13.06 3.21 -12.92
N HIS A 547 12.64 4.47 -12.76
CA HIS A 547 11.55 5.08 -13.54
C HIS A 547 12.00 5.63 -14.91
N GLN A 548 13.32 5.60 -15.19
CA GLN A 548 13.96 6.20 -16.37
C GLN A 548 13.47 7.64 -16.61
N ILE A 549 13.40 8.42 -15.52
CA ILE A 549 13.11 9.85 -15.55
C ILE A 549 14.41 10.65 -15.54
N ALA A 550 14.34 11.97 -15.53
CA ALA A 550 15.53 12.82 -15.59
C ALA A 550 16.56 12.42 -14.51
N PRO A 551 17.86 12.26 -14.86
CA PRO A 551 18.45 12.55 -16.17
C PRO A 551 18.32 11.45 -17.24
N TYR A 552 17.98 10.21 -16.88
CA TYR A 552 18.03 9.00 -17.74
C TYR A 552 16.98 8.90 -18.86
N HIS A 553 15.98 9.78 -18.88
CA HIS A 553 14.92 9.78 -19.90
C HIS A 553 15.44 9.86 -21.36
N HIS A 554 16.63 10.42 -21.58
CA HIS A 554 17.27 10.53 -22.89
C HIS A 554 18.27 9.41 -23.22
N ASP A 555 18.49 8.44 -22.33
CA ASP A 555 19.44 7.33 -22.51
C ASP A 555 18.91 6.26 -23.46
N ASN A 556 18.59 6.65 -24.69
CA ASN A 556 18.02 5.75 -25.68
C ASN A 556 19.06 4.76 -26.24
N HIS A 557 20.35 5.08 -26.15
CA HIS A 557 21.41 4.17 -26.61
C HIS A 557 21.60 3.03 -25.61
N ALA A 558 21.47 1.79 -26.07
CA ALA A 558 21.53 0.60 -25.23
C ALA A 558 22.84 0.50 -24.45
N SER A 559 23.97 0.83 -25.07
CA SER A 559 25.29 0.82 -24.43
C SER A 559 25.39 1.81 -23.27
N ALA A 560 24.87 3.03 -23.43
CA ALA A 560 24.86 4.05 -22.38
C ALA A 560 23.94 3.62 -21.23
N PHE A 561 22.73 3.16 -21.53
CA PHE A 561 21.79 2.65 -20.54
C PHE A 561 22.37 1.47 -19.74
N ILE A 562 22.95 0.46 -20.41
CA ILE A 562 23.56 -0.70 -19.76
C ILE A 562 24.76 -0.27 -18.89
N GLN A 563 25.57 0.68 -19.36
CA GLN A 563 26.68 1.22 -18.58
C GLN A 563 26.19 1.92 -17.31
N HIS A 564 25.19 2.81 -17.41
CA HIS A 564 24.56 3.43 -16.25
C HIS A 564 23.96 2.36 -15.32
N PHE A 565 23.34 1.31 -15.87
CA PHE A 565 22.80 0.23 -15.03
C PHE A 565 23.91 -0.48 -14.22
N LYS A 566 25.04 -0.79 -14.84
CA LYS A 566 26.21 -1.39 -14.16
C LYS A 566 26.73 -0.49 -13.04
N GLU A 567 26.84 0.81 -13.30
CA GLU A 567 27.25 1.79 -12.30
C GLU A 567 26.27 1.85 -11.13
N HIS A 568 24.97 1.79 -11.42
CA HIS A 568 23.93 1.76 -10.40
C HIS A 568 24.00 0.51 -9.52
N LEU A 569 24.25 -0.66 -10.10
CA LEU A 569 24.35 -1.90 -9.33
C LEU A 569 25.58 -1.95 -8.41
N GLN A 570 26.65 -1.23 -8.75
CA GLN A 570 27.92 -1.26 -8.01
C GLN A 570 28.07 -0.11 -7.00
N SER A 571 27.40 1.02 -7.24
CA SER A 571 27.51 2.23 -6.43
C SER A 571 26.78 2.08 -5.10
N SER A 572 27.40 2.58 -4.02
CA SER A 572 26.78 2.59 -2.69
C SER A 572 25.72 3.70 -2.52
N GLY A 573 25.71 4.71 -3.40
CA GLY A 573 24.91 5.94 -3.27
C GLY A 573 23.57 5.95 -3.98
N VAL A 574 23.22 4.88 -4.70
CA VAL A 574 22.11 4.83 -5.67
C VAL A 574 20.97 3.89 -5.26
N GLY A 575 20.93 3.55 -3.97
CA GLY A 575 19.83 2.81 -3.36
C GLY A 575 20.04 1.31 -3.27
N PHE A 576 20.77 0.68 -4.20
CA PHE A 576 21.06 -0.76 -4.12
C PHE A 576 21.87 -1.13 -2.86
N TYR A 577 21.63 -2.31 -2.31
CA TYR A 577 22.42 -2.87 -1.23
C TYR A 577 22.56 -4.38 -1.39
N PHE A 578 23.81 -4.86 -1.35
CA PHE A 578 24.16 -6.27 -1.39
C PHE A 578 25.12 -6.58 -0.22
N PRO A 579 24.82 -7.58 0.63
CA PRO A 579 25.78 -8.10 1.60
C PRO A 579 27.05 -8.59 0.91
N SER A 580 28.21 -8.48 1.56
CA SER A 580 29.50 -8.81 0.92
C SER A 580 29.55 -10.23 0.33
N SER A 581 28.94 -11.22 0.99
CA SER A 581 28.86 -12.60 0.51
C SER A 581 28.13 -12.69 -0.84
N ILE A 582 26.98 -12.02 -0.96
CA ILE A 582 26.19 -11.95 -2.18
C ILE A 582 26.92 -11.10 -3.24
N LYS A 583 27.46 -9.95 -2.84
CA LYS A 583 28.17 -9.04 -3.75
C LYS A 583 29.32 -9.75 -4.47
N ASN A 584 30.11 -10.54 -3.74
CA ASN A 584 31.24 -11.29 -4.31
C ASN A 584 30.78 -12.38 -5.29
N ALA A 585 29.61 -12.98 -5.07
CA ALA A 585 29.07 -14.01 -5.96
C ALA A 585 28.41 -13.44 -7.23
N LEU A 586 27.91 -12.19 -7.16
CA LEU A 586 27.20 -11.55 -8.27
C LEU A 586 28.12 -10.73 -9.19
N PHE A 587 29.13 -10.05 -8.64
CA PHE A 587 29.87 -9.02 -9.37
C PHE A 587 31.33 -9.40 -9.65
N PRO A 588 31.86 -9.01 -10.82
CA PRO A 588 31.14 -8.42 -11.97
C PRO A 588 30.52 -9.48 -12.90
N GLU A 589 31.00 -10.73 -12.82
CA GLU A 589 30.81 -11.76 -13.85
C GLU A 589 29.34 -12.10 -14.09
N PHE A 590 28.59 -12.52 -13.07
CA PHE A 590 27.18 -12.87 -13.22
C PHE A 590 26.37 -11.68 -13.76
N THR A 591 26.56 -10.48 -13.20
CA THR A 591 25.80 -9.30 -13.64
C THR A 591 26.09 -8.89 -15.08
N ASN A 592 27.35 -8.93 -15.52
CA ASN A 592 27.70 -8.60 -16.91
C ASN A 592 27.11 -9.62 -17.88
N ASN A 593 27.27 -10.91 -17.58
CA ASN A 593 26.76 -11.98 -18.41
C ASN A 593 25.22 -11.94 -18.48
N LEU A 594 24.55 -11.60 -17.38
CA LEU A 594 23.09 -11.47 -17.33
C LEU A 594 22.60 -10.29 -18.19
N LEU A 595 23.22 -9.11 -18.08
CA LEU A 595 22.87 -7.93 -18.89
C LEU A 595 23.01 -8.23 -20.39
N ASP A 596 24.14 -8.85 -20.79
CA ASP A 596 24.40 -9.20 -22.19
C ASP A 596 23.41 -10.28 -22.69
N ALA A 597 23.09 -11.27 -21.85
CA ALA A 597 22.12 -12.31 -22.17
C ALA A 597 20.70 -11.73 -22.38
N ILE A 598 20.25 -10.81 -21.52
CA ILE A 598 18.96 -10.14 -21.65
C ILE A 598 18.92 -9.27 -22.91
N HIS A 599 19.96 -8.45 -23.14
CA HIS A 599 20.03 -7.59 -24.32
C HIS A 599 19.98 -8.40 -25.62
N ARG A 600 20.66 -9.55 -25.64
CA ARG A 600 20.64 -10.48 -26.78
C ARG A 600 19.28 -11.14 -26.97
N LEU A 601 18.72 -11.75 -25.92
CA LEU A 601 17.54 -12.61 -26.06
C LEU A 601 16.24 -11.81 -26.17
N PHE A 602 16.00 -10.88 -25.25
CA PHE A 602 14.73 -10.14 -25.18
C PHE A 602 14.71 -8.91 -26.09
N PHE A 603 15.87 -8.34 -26.39
CA PHE A 603 15.97 -7.08 -27.13
C PHE A 603 16.76 -7.19 -28.43
N SER A 604 17.17 -8.40 -28.82
CA SER A 604 17.83 -8.70 -30.11
C SER A 604 19.06 -7.82 -30.38
N ASN A 605 19.80 -7.44 -29.34
CA ASN A 605 20.93 -6.51 -29.41
C ASN A 605 20.59 -5.17 -30.10
N LYS A 606 19.36 -4.68 -30.00
CA LYS A 606 18.98 -3.36 -30.53
C LYS A 606 19.87 -2.28 -29.91
N ASN A 607 20.48 -1.45 -30.77
CA ASN A 607 21.31 -0.33 -30.34
C ASN A 607 20.53 0.79 -29.65
N VAL A 608 19.21 0.85 -29.91
CA VAL A 608 18.31 1.85 -29.35
C VAL A 608 17.18 1.15 -28.61
N LEU A 609 17.00 1.51 -27.34
CA LEU A 609 15.91 1.03 -26.48
C LEU A 609 14.96 2.19 -26.19
N SER A 610 13.67 1.98 -26.42
CA SER A 610 12.64 2.94 -25.98
C SER A 610 12.61 3.02 -24.45
N ARG A 611 11.99 4.06 -23.88
CA ARG A 611 11.82 4.14 -22.42
C ARG A 611 11.15 2.87 -21.88
N GLU A 612 10.05 2.45 -22.48
CA GLU A 612 9.32 1.22 -22.11
C GLU A 612 10.23 -0.02 -22.16
N SER A 613 11.00 -0.20 -23.23
CA SER A 613 11.96 -1.32 -23.31
C SER A 613 13.02 -1.26 -22.22
N ARG A 614 13.48 -0.08 -21.80
CA ARG A 614 14.43 0.06 -20.67
C ARG A 614 13.76 -0.28 -19.34
N LEU A 615 12.50 0.10 -19.14
CA LEU A 615 11.73 -0.29 -17.96
C LEU A 615 11.59 -1.82 -17.88
N ASP A 616 11.19 -2.48 -18.97
CA ASP A 616 11.08 -3.94 -19.04
C ASP A 616 12.45 -4.61 -18.86
N PHE A 617 13.53 -4.03 -19.40
CA PHE A 617 14.89 -4.51 -19.21
C PHE A 617 15.26 -4.57 -17.72
N ILE A 618 14.99 -3.50 -16.96
CA ILE A 618 15.24 -3.45 -15.51
C ILE A 618 14.46 -4.55 -14.79
N GLU A 619 13.17 -4.73 -15.12
CA GLU A 619 12.33 -5.74 -14.46
C GLU A 619 12.78 -7.18 -14.73
N ILE A 620 13.17 -7.48 -15.98
CA ILE A 620 13.68 -8.79 -16.39
C ILE A 620 15.03 -9.05 -15.71
N PHE A 621 15.90 -8.04 -15.66
CA PHE A 621 17.18 -8.15 -14.95
C PHE A 621 16.98 -8.46 -13.46
N GLU A 622 16.13 -7.70 -12.79
CA GLU A 622 15.85 -7.90 -11.36
C GLU A 622 15.21 -9.27 -11.09
N LEU A 623 14.34 -9.75 -11.98
CA LEU A 623 13.74 -11.09 -11.88
C LEU A 623 14.81 -12.20 -11.86
N PHE A 624 15.74 -12.22 -12.83
CA PHE A 624 16.82 -13.21 -12.85
C PHE A 624 17.81 -13.03 -11.69
N LEU A 625 18.07 -11.78 -11.28
CA LEU A 625 18.89 -11.46 -10.11
C LEU A 625 18.28 -12.02 -8.82
N GLN A 626 16.97 -11.85 -8.62
CA GLN A 626 16.25 -12.38 -7.46
C GLN A 626 16.35 -13.91 -7.40
N ILE A 627 16.16 -14.60 -8.54
CA ILE A 627 16.34 -16.05 -8.65
C ILE A 627 17.77 -16.44 -8.25
N LYS A 628 18.78 -15.71 -8.73
CA LYS A 628 20.17 -15.99 -8.40
C LYS A 628 20.46 -15.83 -6.91
N ILE A 629 19.88 -14.81 -6.28
CA ILE A 629 20.04 -14.58 -4.84
C ILE A 629 19.36 -15.70 -4.04
N ILE A 630 18.17 -16.18 -4.45
CA ILE A 630 17.50 -17.33 -3.83
C ILE A 630 18.39 -18.59 -3.92
N GLU A 631 19.02 -18.84 -5.07
CA GLU A 631 19.98 -19.94 -5.25
C GLU A 631 21.20 -19.81 -4.32
N ILE A 632 21.79 -18.61 -4.22
CA ILE A 632 22.99 -18.38 -3.40
C ILE A 632 22.67 -18.54 -1.91
N VAL A 633 21.55 -17.95 -1.46
CA VAL A 633 21.20 -17.87 -0.04
C VAL A 633 20.56 -19.17 0.47
N LYS A 634 19.83 -19.87 -0.40
CA LYS A 634 19.09 -21.11 -0.09
C LYS A 634 18.16 -20.93 1.12
N PRO A 635 17.26 -19.92 1.11
CA PRO A 635 16.49 -19.57 2.30
C PRO A 635 15.39 -20.61 2.61
N GLN A 636 14.95 -20.69 3.87
CA GLN A 636 13.73 -21.45 4.20
C GLN A 636 12.48 -20.64 3.81
N THR A 637 12.51 -19.33 4.04
CA THR A 637 11.44 -18.40 3.64
C THR A 637 12.04 -17.18 2.96
N PHE A 638 11.31 -16.57 2.03
CA PHE A 638 11.69 -15.29 1.45
C PHE A 638 10.49 -14.37 1.29
N SER A 639 10.75 -13.06 1.24
CA SER A 639 9.71 -12.06 1.02
C SER A 639 10.18 -10.95 0.10
N PHE A 640 9.22 -10.38 -0.62
CA PHE A 640 9.35 -9.13 -1.35
C PHE A 640 8.66 -8.03 -0.54
N THR A 641 9.45 -7.23 0.17
CA THR A 641 8.94 -6.30 1.17
C THR A 641 9.14 -4.86 0.72
N CYS A 642 8.04 -4.13 0.54
CA CYS A 642 8.01 -2.67 0.45
C CYS A 642 7.28 -2.09 1.68
N LYS A 643 6.91 -0.80 1.65
CA LYS A 643 6.14 -0.13 2.71
C LYS A 643 5.03 -1.04 3.29
N ASP A 644 4.07 -1.46 2.49
CA ASP A 644 2.97 -2.32 2.95
C ASP A 644 3.02 -3.74 2.37
N GLY A 645 3.92 -4.02 1.45
CA GLY A 645 3.92 -5.29 0.72
C GLY A 645 2.61 -5.57 -0.04
N ILE A 646 1.86 -4.52 -0.42
CA ILE A 646 0.56 -4.63 -1.13
C ILE A 646 0.65 -4.30 -2.63
N ASP A 647 1.54 -3.37 -3.02
CA ASP A 647 1.69 -2.95 -4.41
C ASP A 647 2.96 -3.56 -5.01
N VAL A 648 4.12 -3.01 -4.65
CA VAL A 648 5.42 -3.40 -5.21
C VAL A 648 5.78 -4.84 -4.82
N GLY A 649 5.68 -5.20 -3.54
CA GLY A 649 5.99 -6.55 -3.08
C GLY A 649 5.05 -7.62 -3.65
N ALA A 650 3.77 -7.27 -3.82
CA ALA A 650 2.77 -8.12 -4.46
C ALA A 650 3.08 -8.32 -5.95
N ALA A 651 3.42 -7.24 -6.66
CA ALA A 651 3.82 -7.29 -8.07
C ALA A 651 5.07 -8.16 -8.27
N GLU A 652 6.12 -8.03 -7.45
CA GLU A 652 7.31 -8.88 -7.58
C GLU A 652 7.01 -10.36 -7.30
N SER A 653 6.19 -10.65 -6.29
CA SER A 653 5.77 -12.01 -5.97
C SER A 653 4.99 -12.65 -7.12
N ALA A 654 4.07 -11.89 -7.71
CA ALA A 654 3.25 -12.29 -8.86
C ALA A 654 4.10 -12.48 -10.13
N LYS A 655 5.05 -11.58 -10.38
CA LYS A 655 5.98 -11.65 -11.52
C LYS A 655 6.84 -12.91 -11.45
N LEU A 656 7.44 -13.19 -10.29
CA LEU A 656 8.25 -14.39 -10.09
C LEU A 656 7.41 -15.67 -10.26
N PHE A 657 6.20 -15.69 -9.71
CA PHE A 657 5.27 -16.81 -9.87
C PHE A 657 4.93 -17.05 -11.34
N ALA A 658 4.50 -16.00 -12.06
CA ALA A 658 4.14 -16.09 -13.47
C ALA A 658 5.32 -16.58 -14.31
N PHE A 659 6.51 -15.99 -14.15
CA PHE A 659 7.69 -16.38 -14.90
C PHE A 659 8.06 -17.84 -14.71
N MET A 660 8.15 -18.32 -13.47
CA MET A 660 8.49 -19.71 -13.19
C MET A 660 7.45 -20.69 -13.76
N LYS A 661 6.16 -20.35 -13.67
CA LYS A 661 5.11 -21.15 -14.30
C LYS A 661 5.22 -21.15 -15.82
N LEU A 662 5.63 -20.05 -16.44
CA LEU A 662 5.88 -20.01 -17.89
C LEU A 662 7.06 -20.88 -18.33
N LEU A 663 7.99 -21.21 -17.42
CA LEU A 663 9.07 -22.16 -17.69
C LEU A 663 8.66 -23.62 -17.47
N SER A 664 7.66 -23.87 -16.61
CA SER A 664 7.27 -25.23 -16.22
C SER A 664 6.09 -25.79 -17.00
N GLN A 665 5.28 -24.93 -17.63
CA GLN A 665 4.08 -25.36 -18.35
C GLN A 665 3.80 -24.50 -19.59
N PRO A 666 3.24 -25.10 -20.67
CA PRO A 666 2.95 -24.40 -21.92
C PRO A 666 1.87 -23.33 -21.77
N LYS A 667 0.97 -23.49 -20.80
CA LYS A 667 -0.09 -22.54 -20.50
C LYS A 667 -0.38 -22.55 -19.00
N LEU A 668 -0.74 -21.39 -18.45
CA LEU A 668 -1.27 -21.32 -17.10
C LEU A 668 -2.62 -22.03 -17.01
N SER A 669 -2.80 -22.83 -15.96
CA SER A 669 -4.10 -23.38 -15.60
C SER A 669 -5.04 -22.26 -15.12
N GLU A 670 -6.33 -22.56 -15.03
CA GLU A 670 -7.28 -21.61 -14.43
C GLU A 670 -6.89 -21.31 -12.97
N GLU A 671 -6.47 -22.33 -12.21
CA GLU A 671 -6.00 -22.17 -10.84
C GLU A 671 -4.80 -21.22 -10.75
N ASP A 672 -3.81 -21.35 -11.63
CA ASP A 672 -2.66 -20.44 -11.66
C ASP A 672 -3.06 -18.99 -11.99
N MET A 673 -4.01 -18.81 -12.92
CA MET A 673 -4.54 -17.46 -13.23
C MET A 673 -5.27 -16.85 -12.04
N ASN A 674 -6.08 -17.66 -11.35
CA ASN A 674 -6.81 -17.21 -10.16
C ASN A 674 -5.84 -16.80 -9.04
N GLU A 675 -4.78 -17.57 -8.83
CA GLU A 675 -3.72 -17.24 -7.86
C GLU A 675 -2.95 -15.99 -8.25
N LEU A 676 -2.72 -15.77 -9.55
CA LEU A 676 -2.11 -14.54 -10.03
C LEU A 676 -3.02 -13.32 -9.74
N ASP A 677 -4.32 -13.43 -10.01
CA ASP A 677 -5.30 -12.40 -9.64
C ASP A 677 -5.34 -12.17 -8.13
N LEU A 678 -5.26 -13.23 -7.32
CA LEU A 678 -5.20 -13.15 -5.87
C LEU A 678 -3.96 -12.38 -5.41
N PHE A 679 -2.77 -12.70 -5.92
CA PHE A 679 -1.53 -12.02 -5.53
C PHE A 679 -1.56 -10.54 -5.91
N ILE A 680 -2.13 -10.18 -7.06
CA ILE A 680 -2.17 -8.80 -7.56
C ILE A 680 -3.24 -7.98 -6.85
N HIS A 681 -4.45 -8.52 -6.69
CA HIS A 681 -5.61 -7.73 -6.29
C HIS A 681 -5.93 -7.85 -4.80
N ALA A 682 -5.86 -9.05 -4.22
CA ALA A 682 -6.37 -9.27 -2.87
C ALA A 682 -5.69 -8.40 -1.78
N PRO A 683 -4.35 -8.20 -1.76
CA PRO A 683 -3.71 -7.37 -0.72
C PRO A 683 -4.23 -5.93 -0.72
N ALA A 684 -4.28 -5.27 -1.88
CA ALA A 684 -4.73 -3.89 -1.99
C ALA A 684 -6.23 -3.74 -1.67
N ILE A 685 -7.05 -4.71 -2.11
CA ILE A 685 -8.49 -4.70 -1.90
C ILE A 685 -8.82 -4.92 -0.41
N LEU A 686 -8.26 -5.95 0.22
CA LEU A 686 -8.56 -6.30 1.61
C LEU A 686 -8.00 -5.30 2.62
N ILE A 687 -6.80 -4.76 2.38
CA ILE A 687 -6.08 -3.94 3.37
C ILE A 687 -6.37 -2.45 3.16
N ARG A 688 -6.46 -1.99 1.92
CA ARG A 688 -6.59 -0.56 1.58
C ARG A 688 -7.88 -0.19 0.86
N GLU A 689 -8.76 -1.16 0.58
CA GLU A 689 -10.02 -0.94 -0.17
C GLU A 689 -9.78 -0.18 -1.49
N ARG A 690 -8.70 -0.54 -2.18
CA ARG A 690 -8.37 -0.01 -3.51
C ARG A 690 -7.71 -1.07 -4.39
N GLN A 691 -7.51 -0.74 -5.65
CA GLN A 691 -6.63 -1.52 -6.52
C GLN A 691 -5.15 -1.26 -6.25
N MET A 692 -4.32 -2.19 -6.71
CA MET A 692 -2.89 -1.94 -6.89
C MET A 692 -2.67 -0.64 -7.68
N LEU A 693 -1.68 0.15 -7.28
CA LEU A 693 -1.36 1.39 -7.99
C LEU A 693 -1.03 1.11 -9.46
N PHE A 694 -1.60 1.92 -10.36
CA PHE A 694 -1.53 1.71 -11.80
C PHE A 694 -0.11 1.58 -12.32
N ASP A 695 0.82 2.42 -11.86
CA ASP A 695 2.21 2.37 -12.30
C ASP A 695 2.87 1.02 -11.95
N ARG A 696 2.53 0.44 -10.79
CA ARG A 696 3.07 -0.87 -10.36
C ARG A 696 2.46 -2.01 -11.16
N PHE A 697 1.14 -1.95 -11.37
CA PHE A 697 0.45 -2.90 -12.22
C PHE A 697 0.98 -2.86 -13.66
N ASN A 698 1.18 -1.67 -14.23
CA ASN A 698 1.68 -1.53 -15.59
C ASN A 698 3.09 -2.08 -15.77
N ARG A 699 3.98 -1.89 -14.78
CA ARG A 699 5.33 -2.47 -14.76
C ARG A 699 5.31 -4.00 -14.75
N LEU A 700 4.50 -4.59 -13.88
CA LEU A 700 4.26 -6.03 -13.84
C LEU A 700 3.74 -6.55 -15.18
N SER A 701 2.66 -5.92 -15.66
CA SER A 701 1.92 -6.33 -16.84
C SER A 701 2.79 -6.25 -18.11
N SER A 702 3.52 -5.14 -18.29
CA SER A 702 4.45 -4.96 -19.42
C SER A 702 5.57 -6.01 -19.43
N THR A 703 6.12 -6.34 -18.26
CA THR A 703 7.17 -7.37 -18.14
C THR A 703 6.65 -8.76 -18.49
N ILE A 704 5.46 -9.13 -17.99
CA ILE A 704 4.80 -10.39 -18.35
C ILE A 704 4.57 -10.45 -19.86
N ARG A 705 4.08 -9.36 -20.46
CA ARG A 705 3.88 -9.27 -21.91
C ARG A 705 5.17 -9.49 -22.68
N ALA A 706 6.29 -8.90 -22.25
CA ALA A 706 7.58 -9.08 -22.91
C ALA A 706 8.05 -10.55 -22.87
N ILE A 707 7.84 -11.23 -21.74
CA ILE A 707 8.18 -12.65 -21.57
C ILE A 707 7.25 -13.53 -22.41
N GLU A 708 5.94 -13.29 -22.38
CA GLU A 708 4.97 -14.03 -23.18
C GLU A 708 5.19 -13.84 -24.67
N SER A 709 5.50 -12.61 -25.12
CA SER A 709 5.77 -12.32 -26.53
C SER A 709 6.97 -13.12 -27.03
N LEU A 710 8.06 -13.18 -26.25
CA LEU A 710 9.22 -14.00 -26.60
C LEU A 710 8.88 -15.50 -26.62
N ARG A 711 8.08 -15.97 -25.66
CA ARG A 711 7.60 -17.36 -25.62
C ARG A 711 6.78 -17.70 -26.87
N ASP A 712 5.88 -16.81 -27.27
CA ASP A 712 4.97 -17.03 -28.39
C ASP A 712 5.71 -16.94 -29.74
N GLU A 713 6.72 -16.07 -29.85
CA GLU A 713 7.62 -16.00 -31.01
C GLU A 713 8.45 -17.28 -31.20
N LEU A 714 8.96 -17.88 -30.12
CA LEU A 714 9.81 -19.06 -30.18
C LEU A 714 9.01 -20.38 -30.18
N GLY A 715 7.81 -20.37 -29.61
CA GLY A 715 7.09 -21.57 -29.17
C GLY A 715 7.61 -22.10 -27.84
N TYR A 716 6.74 -22.73 -27.05
CA TYR A 716 7.03 -23.12 -25.66
C TYR A 716 8.32 -23.95 -25.48
N GLU A 717 8.48 -25.05 -26.22
CA GLU A 717 9.64 -25.94 -26.06
C GLU A 717 10.97 -25.22 -26.37
N ASN A 718 10.99 -24.45 -27.47
CA ASN A 718 12.16 -23.66 -27.85
C ASN A 718 12.41 -22.52 -26.86
N PHE A 719 11.37 -21.89 -26.34
CA PHE A 719 11.49 -20.86 -25.31
C PHE A 719 12.16 -21.42 -24.05
N VAL A 720 11.67 -22.54 -23.52
CA VAL A 720 12.27 -23.20 -22.34
C VAL A 720 13.72 -23.60 -22.64
N GLN A 721 13.96 -24.22 -23.80
CA GLN A 721 15.31 -24.61 -24.22
C GLN A 721 16.26 -23.40 -24.33
N MET A 722 15.80 -22.30 -24.93
CA MET A 722 16.56 -21.06 -25.09
C MET A 722 16.85 -20.40 -23.74
N ILE A 723 15.87 -20.34 -22.83
CA ILE A 723 16.09 -19.83 -21.48
C ILE A 723 17.15 -20.66 -20.76
N ARG A 724 17.05 -22.00 -20.81
CA ARG A 724 18.05 -22.89 -20.20
C ARG A 724 19.43 -22.77 -20.84
N GLN A 725 19.50 -22.66 -22.16
CA GLN A 725 20.78 -22.51 -22.86
C GLN A 725 21.46 -21.17 -22.58
N VAL A 726 20.68 -20.08 -22.56
CA VAL A 726 21.21 -18.73 -22.41
C VAL A 726 21.49 -18.39 -20.95
N PHE A 727 20.57 -18.71 -20.04
CA PHE A 727 20.66 -18.34 -18.63
C PHE A 727 21.11 -19.48 -17.73
N GLY A 728 20.88 -20.75 -18.09
CA GLY A 728 21.28 -21.91 -17.28
C GLY A 728 22.75 -21.91 -16.83
N PRO A 729 23.74 -21.55 -17.67
CA PRO A 729 25.14 -21.44 -17.25
C PRO A 729 25.40 -20.41 -16.14
N LEU A 730 24.47 -19.48 -15.90
CA LEU A 730 24.57 -18.48 -14.83
C LEU A 730 24.11 -19.03 -13.47
N TYR A 731 23.50 -20.22 -13.44
CA TYR A 731 22.97 -20.89 -12.25
C TYR A 731 23.74 -22.19 -12.00
N GLN A 732 23.98 -22.50 -10.72
CA GLN A 732 24.65 -23.73 -10.28
C GLN A 732 23.66 -24.85 -9.89
N SER A 733 22.38 -24.50 -9.79
CA SER A 733 21.27 -25.34 -9.34
C SER A 733 20.24 -25.54 -10.45
N SER A 734 19.29 -26.44 -10.21
CA SER A 734 18.10 -26.61 -11.06
C SER A 734 17.00 -25.57 -10.81
N ILE A 735 17.31 -24.38 -10.26
CA ILE A 735 16.29 -23.39 -9.87
C ILE A 735 15.39 -22.90 -11.03
N LEU A 736 15.91 -22.87 -12.27
CA LEU A 736 15.12 -22.56 -13.46
C LEU A 736 14.18 -23.70 -13.89
N GLU A 737 14.30 -24.86 -13.26
CA GLU A 737 13.43 -26.04 -13.41
C GLU A 737 12.62 -26.27 -12.13
N SER A 738 12.48 -25.23 -11.30
CA SER A 738 11.81 -25.33 -10.01
C SER A 738 10.32 -25.67 -10.13
N LEU A 739 9.83 -26.44 -9.16
CA LEU A 739 8.42 -26.73 -8.99
C LEU A 739 7.80 -25.72 -8.04
N ILE A 740 6.74 -25.02 -8.50
CA ILE A 740 5.94 -24.14 -7.64
C ILE A 740 4.71 -24.88 -7.15
N LEU A 741 4.58 -24.96 -5.82
CA LEU A 741 3.40 -25.47 -5.14
C LEU A 741 2.59 -24.35 -4.51
N LEU A 742 1.29 -24.35 -4.80
CA LEU A 742 0.31 -23.48 -4.16
C LEU A 742 -0.07 -24.03 -2.78
N PRO A 743 -0.56 -23.18 -1.87
CA PRO A 743 -0.99 -23.62 -0.55
C PRO A 743 -2.26 -24.45 -0.70
N SER A 744 -2.19 -25.74 -0.43
CA SER A 744 -3.34 -26.64 -0.49
C SER A 744 -4.49 -26.13 0.37
N ASN A 745 -5.67 -25.99 -0.23
CA ASN A 745 -6.95 -25.75 0.43
C ASN A 745 -7.35 -26.99 1.25
N PHE A 746 -6.68 -27.22 2.38
CA PHE A 746 -7.19 -28.14 3.40
C PHE A 746 -8.34 -27.46 4.15
N GLU A 747 -9.47 -27.35 3.46
CA GLU A 747 -10.81 -27.14 4.04
C GLU A 747 -11.69 -28.37 3.80
N GLU A 748 -11.14 -29.57 4.00
CA GLU A 748 -11.92 -30.76 4.36
C GLU A 748 -11.13 -31.51 5.44
N ILE A 749 -11.43 -31.20 6.70
CA ILE A 749 -11.44 -32.04 7.92
C ILE A 749 -11.98 -31.17 9.06
#